data_AF-A0AAJ0BA96-F1
#
_entry.id   AF-A0AAJ0BA96-F1
#
_cell.length_a   1.000
_cell.length_b   1.000
_cell.length_c   1.000
_cell.angle_alpha   90.00
_cell.angle_beta   90.00
_cell.angle_gamma   90.00
#
_symmetry.space_group_name_H-M   'P 1'
#
loop_
_entity.id
_entity.type
_entity.pdbx_description
1 polymer ?
#
loop_
_entity_poly.entity_id
_entity_poly.type
_entity_poly.pdbx_seq_one_letter_code
_entity_poly.pdbx_strand_id
1 'polypeptide(L)'
;MAELSKNFETLQLHAGQSPDPTTNARAVPIYASTSFVFNDSAHGARLFGLKEFGNIYSRIMNPTVDVLEKRIAALEGGVAAVATSSGQAAQFLTIAALAQAGDNFVSTSNLYGGTYNQFKVLFPRLGITAKFVKGDKPEDLAAAIDDKTKCVYIESIGNPRYNVPDFEAIVKVAHEKGVPVVVDNTFGAGGYFVRPIDHGADIVVHSATKWIGGHGTTIGGVIVDSGRFDWGKHAARFPQMVEPSEGYHGLKFWETFGPITFIIRVRVELLRDIGACLNPFGAQQLLLGVETLSLRAERHAQNALALAKWLEASPYVSWVSYPGLESHPSHETAKKYLKRGFGGVLSFGVKGGGAAGSQIVDGFKIISNLANVGDSKTLAIHPWTTTHEQLSDEEKVNSGATEDLIRISVGTEHIDDIIADFEQSAAAALLPFLPTSASSNPTPEKQTILTLRIPPSPAIPNPGTLPPSTHATLLSLHHSHRAPITTSSTFIFTNLSSSSSYLADIHCPTYAFAPLRIDISPDGQVAAWETFRGNDWSNKGESVPVSEDNTLDVRVLGSKGYFMERSKFSVLSILKNPMILLGLVSMGIFIGMPYLVDNMDPEMRAEWEERQKSNPMNNIMGAATGQPGAAGSFDMAAFLAGSAKKDSSAEGSPGPAAEKNTGEGKRKKR
;
A
#
# COMPACT_ATOMS: atom_id res chain seq x y z
N MET A 1 -32.80 6.70 10.88
CA MET A 1 -32.04 5.59 11.49
C MET A 1 -30.99 6.07 12.49
N ALA A 2 -30.18 7.11 12.21
CA ALA A 2 -29.34 7.74 13.26
C ALA A 2 -30.16 8.30 14.44
N GLU A 3 -31.43 8.67 14.19
CA GLU A 3 -32.39 9.01 15.24
C GLU A 3 -32.84 7.83 16.13
N LEU A 4 -32.63 6.58 15.69
CA LEU A 4 -33.12 5.37 16.37
C LEU A 4 -32.03 4.68 17.22
N SER A 5 -30.74 4.88 16.92
CA SER A 5 -29.63 4.33 17.70
C SER A 5 -28.34 5.11 17.47
N LYS A 6 -27.58 5.31 18.55
CA LYS A 6 -26.22 5.88 18.53
C LYS A 6 -25.14 4.81 18.67
N ASN A 7 -25.52 3.52 18.71
CA ASN A 7 -24.60 2.42 18.92
C ASN A 7 -23.90 2.02 17.62
N PHE A 8 -22.58 1.89 17.67
CA PHE A 8 -21.71 1.65 16.51
C PHE A 8 -22.12 0.41 15.71
N GLU A 9 -22.39 -0.70 16.40
CA GLU A 9 -22.70 -2.01 15.83
C GLU A 9 -24.03 -1.99 15.06
N THR A 10 -24.97 -1.12 15.47
CA THR A 10 -26.22 -0.89 14.73
C THR A 10 -26.00 0.06 13.55
N LEU A 11 -25.23 1.12 13.75
CA LEU A 11 -24.95 2.12 12.72
C LEU A 11 -24.18 1.52 11.55
N GLN A 12 -23.21 0.64 11.79
CA GLN A 12 -22.40 0.01 10.74
C GLN A 12 -23.25 -0.86 9.77
N LEU A 13 -24.45 -1.27 10.18
CA LEU A 13 -25.37 -2.07 9.37
C LEU A 13 -26.46 -1.24 8.68
N HIS A 14 -26.81 -0.07 9.22
CA HIS A 14 -28.04 0.63 8.84
C HIS A 14 -27.87 2.10 8.52
N ALA A 15 -26.81 2.76 8.95
CA ALA A 15 -26.60 4.16 8.62
C ALA A 15 -26.42 4.33 7.10
N GLY A 16 -26.99 5.41 6.57
CA GLY A 16 -26.95 5.75 5.15
C GLY A 16 -27.89 4.95 4.25
N GLN A 17 -28.59 3.93 4.76
CA GLN A 17 -29.37 3.01 3.92
C GLN A 17 -30.82 2.84 4.40
N SER A 18 -31.75 2.88 3.46
CA SER A 18 -33.09 2.29 3.57
C SER A 18 -33.25 1.20 2.50
N PRO A 19 -34.19 0.23 2.65
CA PRO A 19 -34.53 -0.68 1.55
C PRO A 19 -34.83 0.12 0.27
N ASP A 20 -34.40 -0.42 -0.89
CA ASP A 20 -34.66 0.24 -2.17
C ASP A 20 -36.18 0.39 -2.39
N PRO A 21 -36.70 1.61 -2.62
CA PRO A 21 -38.15 1.83 -2.69
C PRO A 21 -38.80 1.23 -3.94
N THR A 22 -38.02 0.88 -4.97
CA THR A 22 -38.55 0.35 -6.24
C THR A 22 -38.71 -1.17 -6.17
N THR A 23 -37.73 -1.86 -5.59
CA THR A 23 -37.61 -3.32 -5.60
C THR A 23 -37.72 -3.96 -4.22
N ASN A 24 -37.69 -3.16 -3.14
CA ASN A 24 -37.56 -3.59 -1.75
C ASN A 24 -36.27 -4.39 -1.47
N ALA A 25 -35.24 -4.25 -2.31
CA ALA A 25 -33.95 -4.88 -2.06
C ALA A 25 -33.38 -4.41 -0.70
N ARG A 26 -33.01 -5.38 0.15
CA ARG A 26 -32.45 -5.09 1.47
C ARG A 26 -30.97 -4.78 1.43
N ALA A 27 -30.21 -5.45 0.57
CA ALA A 27 -28.81 -5.12 0.32
C ALA A 27 -28.71 -3.81 -0.49
N VAL A 28 -27.60 -3.09 -0.34
CA VAL A 28 -27.33 -1.89 -1.15
C VAL A 28 -27.18 -2.31 -2.62
N PRO A 29 -27.96 -1.76 -3.56
CA PRO A 29 -27.76 -2.05 -4.98
C PRO A 29 -26.45 -1.43 -5.50
N ILE A 30 -25.80 -2.11 -6.44
CA ILE A 30 -24.64 -1.56 -7.14
C ILE A 30 -25.13 -0.73 -8.32
N TYR A 31 -25.10 0.59 -8.20
CA TYR A 31 -25.40 1.50 -9.29
C TYR A 31 -24.17 1.68 -10.18
N ALA A 32 -23.89 0.69 -11.03
CA ALA A 32 -22.83 0.71 -12.05
C ALA A 32 -23.20 1.60 -13.25
N SER A 33 -23.55 2.87 -12.97
CA SER A 33 -23.88 3.88 -13.96
C SER A 33 -22.90 5.04 -13.92
N THR A 34 -22.68 5.69 -15.05
CA THR A 34 -21.94 6.96 -15.14
C THR A 34 -22.83 8.16 -14.93
N SER A 35 -24.04 8.14 -15.51
CA SER A 35 -24.96 9.28 -15.60
C SER A 35 -26.35 8.94 -15.05
N PHE A 36 -27.11 9.97 -14.68
CA PHE A 36 -28.47 9.86 -14.17
C PHE A 36 -29.41 10.76 -14.98
N VAL A 37 -30.59 10.25 -15.31
CA VAL A 37 -31.59 10.99 -16.11
C VAL A 37 -32.22 12.08 -15.26
N PHE A 38 -32.39 13.28 -15.85
CA PHE A 38 -33.16 14.36 -15.22
C PHE A 38 -34.65 14.22 -15.53
N ASN A 39 -35.50 14.57 -14.56
CA ASN A 39 -36.95 14.62 -14.77
C ASN A 39 -37.35 15.60 -15.90
N ASP A 40 -36.69 16.77 -15.94
CA ASP A 40 -36.82 17.78 -16.97
C ASP A 40 -35.58 18.72 -16.96
N SER A 41 -35.50 19.65 -17.91
CA SER A 41 -34.38 20.60 -17.99
C SER A 41 -34.28 21.54 -16.78
N ALA A 42 -35.39 21.86 -16.12
CA ALA A 42 -35.39 22.72 -14.93
C ALA A 42 -34.83 21.98 -13.71
N HIS A 43 -35.12 20.69 -13.55
CA HIS A 43 -34.49 19.82 -12.57
C HIS A 43 -32.97 19.76 -12.78
N GLY A 44 -32.52 19.52 -14.01
CA GLY A 44 -31.09 19.58 -14.34
C GLY A 44 -30.45 20.92 -13.94
N ALA A 45 -31.08 22.05 -14.29
CA ALA A 45 -30.57 23.37 -13.92
C ALA A 45 -30.49 23.60 -12.39
N ARG A 46 -31.46 23.10 -11.62
CA ARG A 46 -31.43 23.19 -10.14
C ARG A 46 -30.30 22.35 -9.54
N LEU A 47 -30.06 21.14 -10.07
CA LEU A 47 -28.95 20.28 -9.63
C LEU A 47 -27.59 20.93 -9.89
N PHE A 48 -27.34 21.42 -11.11
CA PHE A 48 -26.07 22.08 -11.44
C PHE A 48 -25.87 23.41 -10.69
N GLY A 49 -26.96 24.13 -10.41
CA GLY A 49 -26.94 25.34 -9.59
C GLY A 49 -26.87 25.10 -8.08
N LEU A 50 -26.73 23.84 -7.64
CA LEU A 50 -26.75 23.42 -6.23
C LEU A 50 -27.97 23.92 -5.44
N LYS A 51 -29.10 24.12 -6.13
CA LYS A 51 -30.39 24.52 -5.53
C LYS A 51 -31.21 23.31 -5.07
N GLU A 52 -30.83 22.13 -5.54
CA GLU A 52 -31.42 20.85 -5.21
C GLU A 52 -30.30 19.80 -5.15
N PHE A 53 -30.30 18.95 -4.14
CA PHE A 53 -29.36 17.82 -4.07
C PHE A 53 -29.88 16.65 -4.88
N GLY A 54 -28.99 16.00 -5.64
CA GLY A 54 -29.36 14.84 -6.44
C GLY A 54 -28.19 14.32 -7.27
N ASN A 55 -28.42 13.20 -7.94
CA ASN A 55 -27.41 12.57 -8.77
C ASN A 55 -27.37 13.24 -10.15
N ILE A 56 -26.16 13.60 -10.58
CA ILE A 56 -25.89 14.13 -11.93
C ILE A 56 -25.00 13.14 -12.67
N TYR A 57 -23.83 12.86 -12.08
CA TYR A 57 -22.80 12.01 -12.65
C TYR A 57 -21.97 11.35 -11.54
N SER A 58 -21.62 10.08 -11.72
CA SER A 58 -20.96 9.25 -10.68
C SER A 58 -19.59 9.75 -10.24
N ARG A 59 -18.91 10.59 -11.04
CA ARG A 59 -17.65 11.25 -10.65
C ARG A 59 -17.80 12.15 -9.41
N ILE A 60 -19.00 12.67 -9.14
CA ILE A 60 -19.25 13.55 -7.98
C ILE A 60 -20.23 12.96 -6.97
N MET A 61 -21.16 12.08 -7.40
CA MET A 61 -22.11 11.42 -6.52
C MET A 61 -22.69 10.17 -7.19
N ASN A 62 -22.69 9.05 -6.47
CA ASN A 62 -23.29 7.78 -6.89
C ASN A 62 -24.08 7.19 -5.71
N PRO A 63 -25.30 6.65 -5.89
CA PRO A 63 -26.10 6.17 -4.76
C PRO A 63 -25.43 5.06 -3.93
N THR A 64 -24.66 4.18 -4.54
CA THR A 64 -23.89 3.13 -3.81
C THR A 64 -22.82 3.76 -2.91
N VAL A 65 -22.12 4.77 -3.45
CA VAL A 65 -21.05 5.49 -2.77
C VAL A 65 -21.62 6.38 -1.65
N ASP A 66 -22.79 6.99 -1.88
CA ASP A 66 -23.49 7.84 -0.91
C ASP A 66 -23.88 7.06 0.36
N VAL A 67 -24.28 5.78 0.23
CA VAL A 67 -24.51 4.93 1.41
C VAL A 67 -23.23 4.75 2.22
N LEU A 68 -22.09 4.49 1.58
CA LEU A 68 -20.79 4.36 2.25
C LEU A 68 -20.41 5.67 2.95
N GLU A 69 -20.51 6.80 2.27
CA GLU A 69 -20.21 8.13 2.81
C GLU A 69 -21.05 8.42 4.06
N LYS A 70 -22.38 8.28 3.96
CA LYS A 70 -23.29 8.50 5.09
C LYS A 70 -23.03 7.53 6.25
N ARG A 71 -22.69 6.29 5.95
CA ARG A 71 -22.39 5.28 6.97
C ARG A 71 -21.13 5.61 7.74
N ILE A 72 -20.03 5.93 7.05
CA ILE A 72 -18.77 6.31 7.70
C ILE A 72 -18.91 7.63 8.46
N ALA A 73 -19.62 8.63 7.92
CA ALA A 73 -19.91 9.87 8.64
C ALA A 73 -20.62 9.59 9.98
N ALA A 74 -21.63 8.73 9.98
CA ALA A 74 -22.34 8.34 11.19
C ALA A 74 -21.46 7.59 12.20
N LEU A 75 -20.54 6.74 11.73
CA LEU A 75 -19.62 5.98 12.60
C LEU A 75 -18.55 6.87 13.25
N GLU A 76 -18.08 7.90 12.55
CA GLU A 76 -17.12 8.88 13.06
C GLU A 76 -17.77 10.02 13.87
N GLY A 77 -19.10 10.15 13.83
CA GLY A 77 -19.81 11.26 14.47
C GLY A 77 -19.74 12.58 13.69
N GLY A 78 -19.45 12.51 12.40
CA GLY A 78 -19.44 13.66 11.49
C GLY A 78 -20.82 13.95 10.86
N VAL A 79 -20.92 15.09 10.19
CA VAL A 79 -22.16 15.54 9.54
C VAL A 79 -22.31 15.01 8.11
N ALA A 80 -21.20 14.78 7.42
CA ALA A 80 -21.17 14.26 6.05
C ALA A 80 -19.78 13.77 5.68
N ALA A 81 -19.70 13.01 4.58
CA ALA A 81 -18.42 12.48 4.07
C ALA A 81 -18.37 12.50 2.54
N VAL A 82 -17.16 12.36 2.01
CA VAL A 82 -16.85 12.18 0.58
C VAL A 82 -15.89 11.01 0.44
N ALA A 83 -16.25 10.02 -0.37
CA ALA A 83 -15.40 8.89 -0.69
C ALA A 83 -14.53 9.18 -1.92
N THR A 84 -13.30 8.68 -1.89
CA THR A 84 -12.27 8.93 -2.90
C THR A 84 -11.63 7.62 -3.36
N SER A 85 -10.88 7.68 -4.46
CA SER A 85 -10.23 6.51 -5.06
C SER A 85 -9.17 5.85 -4.18
N SER A 86 -8.65 6.53 -3.15
CA SER A 86 -7.67 5.99 -2.19
C SER A 86 -7.52 6.89 -0.95
N GLY A 87 -6.95 6.38 0.14
CA GLY A 87 -6.59 7.22 1.29
C GLY A 87 -5.66 8.39 0.94
N GLN A 88 -4.72 8.18 0.02
CA GLN A 88 -3.83 9.23 -0.50
C GLN A 88 -4.60 10.32 -1.25
N ALA A 89 -5.69 9.96 -1.95
CA ALA A 89 -6.58 10.93 -2.56
C ALA A 89 -7.42 11.68 -1.50
N ALA A 90 -7.89 11.00 -0.45
CA ALA A 90 -8.64 11.64 0.64
C ALA A 90 -7.84 12.76 1.32
N GLN A 91 -6.59 12.48 1.73
CA GLN A 91 -5.70 13.50 2.29
C GLN A 91 -5.36 14.60 1.27
N PHE A 92 -5.12 14.24 0.00
CA PHE A 92 -4.77 15.22 -1.03
C PHE A 92 -5.90 16.23 -1.25
N LEU A 93 -7.12 15.75 -1.48
CA LEU A 93 -8.28 16.62 -1.69
C LEU A 93 -8.62 17.44 -0.44
N THR A 94 -8.38 16.90 0.76
CA THR A 94 -8.54 17.65 2.02
C THR A 94 -7.59 18.84 2.09
N ILE A 95 -6.30 18.62 1.89
CA ILE A 95 -5.31 19.72 1.92
C ILE A 95 -5.54 20.69 0.77
N ALA A 96 -5.84 20.21 -0.44
CA ALA A 96 -6.12 21.06 -1.61
C ALA A 96 -7.41 21.90 -1.46
N ALA A 97 -8.37 21.46 -0.65
CA ALA A 97 -9.56 22.26 -0.34
C ALA A 97 -9.27 23.40 0.65
N LEU A 98 -8.26 23.23 1.50
CA LEU A 98 -7.87 24.16 2.56
C LEU A 98 -6.76 25.14 2.13
N ALA A 99 -5.83 24.68 1.30
CA ALA A 99 -4.60 25.38 0.95
C ALA A 99 -4.40 25.50 -0.57
N GLN A 100 -3.75 26.60 -0.97
CA GLN A 100 -3.34 26.88 -2.34
C GLN A 100 -1.85 27.26 -2.40
N ALA A 101 -1.33 27.50 -3.60
CA ALA A 101 0.06 27.91 -3.78
C ALA A 101 0.38 29.16 -2.92
N GLY A 102 1.48 29.08 -2.17
CA GLY A 102 1.92 30.10 -1.21
C GLY A 102 1.45 29.86 0.24
N ASP A 103 0.56 28.91 0.47
CA ASP A 103 0.13 28.52 1.81
C ASP A 103 1.00 27.40 2.41
N ASN A 104 0.84 27.19 3.72
CA ASN A 104 1.46 26.07 4.42
C ASN A 104 0.47 25.34 5.33
N PHE A 105 0.88 24.19 5.83
CA PHE A 105 0.20 23.50 6.93
C PHE A 105 1.23 22.89 7.87
N VAL A 106 0.84 22.67 9.13
CA VAL A 106 1.71 22.06 10.15
C VAL A 106 1.37 20.58 10.23
N SER A 107 2.38 19.73 10.28
CA SER A 107 2.21 18.28 10.46
C SER A 107 3.23 17.74 11.43
N THR A 108 2.88 16.68 12.17
CA THR A 108 3.90 15.87 12.85
C THR A 108 4.78 15.14 11.82
N SER A 109 5.95 14.68 12.25
CA SER A 109 6.79 13.73 11.49
C SER A 109 6.39 12.27 11.66
N ASN A 110 5.48 11.96 12.59
CA ASN A 110 5.05 10.60 12.90
C ASN A 110 3.90 10.20 11.97
N LEU A 111 4.24 9.96 10.70
CA LEU A 111 3.29 9.73 9.61
C LEU A 111 3.57 8.41 8.90
N TYR A 112 2.54 7.88 8.25
CA TYR A 112 2.71 6.94 7.17
C TYR A 112 3.68 7.47 6.12
N GLY A 113 4.66 6.64 5.71
CA GLY A 113 5.71 7.04 4.78
C GLY A 113 5.19 7.59 3.44
N GLY A 114 4.08 7.07 2.92
CA GLY A 114 3.44 7.61 1.72
C GLY A 114 2.89 9.03 1.94
N THR A 115 2.30 9.31 3.11
CA THR A 115 1.83 10.64 3.50
C THR A 115 2.98 11.61 3.68
N TYR A 116 4.04 11.19 4.39
CA TYR A 116 5.25 11.99 4.53
C TYR A 116 5.85 12.36 3.15
N ASN A 117 5.96 11.39 2.24
CA ASN A 117 6.45 11.65 0.88
C ASN A 117 5.51 12.58 0.10
N GLN A 118 4.19 12.39 0.20
CA GLN A 118 3.22 13.30 -0.44
C GLN A 118 3.43 14.74 0.06
N PHE A 119 3.61 14.93 1.36
CA PHE A 119 3.81 16.23 2.00
C PHE A 119 5.16 16.86 1.69
N LYS A 120 6.25 16.08 1.70
CA LYS A 120 7.62 16.55 1.49
C LYS A 120 7.96 16.77 0.01
N VAL A 121 7.38 15.98 -0.91
CA VAL A 121 7.82 15.93 -2.31
C VAL A 121 6.74 16.42 -3.28
N LEU A 122 5.48 15.98 -3.12
CA LEU A 122 4.42 16.32 -4.08
C LEU A 122 3.89 17.74 -3.84
N PHE A 123 3.47 18.07 -2.62
CA PHE A 123 2.85 19.36 -2.31
C PHE A 123 3.73 20.58 -2.63
N PRO A 124 5.05 20.58 -2.39
CA PRO A 124 5.90 21.70 -2.76
C PRO A 124 5.92 21.99 -4.27
N ARG A 125 5.70 20.98 -5.12
CA ARG A 125 5.55 21.17 -6.58
C ARG A 125 4.26 21.92 -6.95
N LEU A 126 3.27 21.89 -6.06
CA LEU A 126 2.02 22.64 -6.17
C LEU A 126 2.07 23.96 -5.39
N GLY A 127 3.24 24.34 -4.86
CA GLY A 127 3.44 25.56 -4.10
C GLY A 127 2.86 25.52 -2.67
N ILE A 128 2.48 24.35 -2.15
CA ILE A 128 1.99 24.18 -0.77
C ILE A 128 3.09 23.52 0.05
N THR A 129 3.43 24.06 1.22
CA THR A 129 4.54 23.54 2.04
C THR A 129 4.04 22.94 3.35
N ALA A 130 4.47 21.71 3.66
CA ALA A 130 4.29 21.11 4.97
C ALA A 130 5.43 21.54 5.92
N LYS A 131 5.08 22.07 7.10
CA LYS A 131 6.01 22.33 8.20
C LYS A 131 5.99 21.16 9.16
N PHE A 132 7.05 20.37 9.15
CA PHE A 132 7.17 19.20 10.01
C PHE A 132 7.63 19.56 11.42
N VAL A 133 6.86 19.13 12.42
CA VAL A 133 7.21 19.18 13.85
C VAL A 133 7.61 17.77 14.30
N LYS A 134 8.70 17.67 15.07
CA LYS A 134 9.13 16.40 15.65
C LYS A 134 8.29 16.10 16.89
N GLY A 135 7.63 14.93 16.92
CA GLY A 135 6.70 14.57 17.99
C GLY A 135 5.31 15.22 17.80
N ASP A 136 4.53 15.24 18.88
CA ASP A 136 3.12 15.62 18.91
C ASP A 136 2.76 16.55 20.09
N LYS A 137 3.75 17.29 20.60
CA LYS A 137 3.54 18.27 21.66
C LYS A 137 2.69 19.45 21.16
N PRO A 138 1.60 19.82 21.86
CA PRO A 138 0.75 20.94 21.46
C PRO A 138 1.52 22.26 21.29
N GLU A 139 2.46 22.57 22.18
CA GLU A 139 3.25 23.79 22.14
C GLU A 139 4.12 23.92 20.89
N ASP A 140 4.72 22.81 20.43
CA ASP A 140 5.58 22.79 19.25
C ASP A 140 4.75 22.94 17.97
N LEU A 141 3.58 22.29 17.93
CA LEU A 141 2.61 22.46 16.85
C LEU A 141 2.11 23.91 16.79
N ALA A 142 1.75 24.48 17.94
CA ALA A 142 1.31 25.86 18.04
C ALA A 142 2.39 26.84 17.56
N ALA A 143 3.65 26.63 17.96
CA ALA A 143 4.77 27.49 17.56
C ALA A 143 5.00 27.52 16.04
N ALA A 144 4.69 26.43 15.32
CA ALA A 144 4.86 26.34 13.87
C ALA A 144 3.76 27.05 13.04
N ILE A 145 2.62 27.38 13.67
CA ILE A 145 1.47 28.04 13.02
C ILE A 145 1.75 29.53 12.79
N ASP A 146 1.59 29.96 11.53
CA ASP A 146 1.63 31.37 11.09
C ASP A 146 0.34 31.79 10.34
N ASP A 147 0.35 33.00 9.77
CA ASP A 147 -0.80 33.57 9.05
C ASP A 147 -1.16 32.84 7.74
N LYS A 148 -0.25 32.00 7.23
CA LYS A 148 -0.43 31.20 6.01
C LYS A 148 -0.76 29.73 6.31
N THR A 149 -0.71 29.31 7.57
CA THR A 149 -1.06 27.95 7.98
C THR A 149 -2.56 27.66 7.79
N LYS A 150 -2.91 26.56 7.12
CA LYS A 150 -4.29 26.19 6.78
C LYS A 150 -4.86 25.01 7.56
N CYS A 151 -4.02 24.16 8.12
CA CYS A 151 -4.44 23.13 9.07
C CYS A 151 -3.26 22.64 9.92
N VAL A 152 -3.59 21.95 11.01
CA VAL A 152 -2.70 21.01 11.69
C VAL A 152 -3.10 19.60 11.27
N TYR A 153 -2.15 18.78 10.82
CA TYR A 153 -2.37 17.40 10.41
C TYR A 153 -1.68 16.42 11.36
N ILE A 154 -2.44 15.45 11.88
CA ILE A 154 -1.94 14.41 12.79
C ILE A 154 -2.53 13.03 12.42
N GLU A 155 -1.88 11.95 12.86
CA GLU A 155 -2.42 10.60 12.81
C GLU A 155 -2.98 10.20 14.19
N SER A 156 -4.11 9.49 14.21
CA SER A 156 -4.72 8.98 15.45
C SER A 156 -3.80 8.04 16.24
N ILE A 157 -3.01 7.24 15.53
CA ILE A 157 -1.92 6.42 16.03
C ILE A 157 -0.77 6.59 15.04
N GLY A 158 0.27 7.32 15.43
CA GLY A 158 1.37 7.69 14.54
C GLY A 158 2.26 6.50 14.16
N ASN A 159 2.64 6.40 12.90
CA ASN A 159 3.55 5.34 12.41
C ASN A 159 5.00 5.86 12.32
N PRO A 160 6.05 5.08 12.67
CA PRO A 160 6.06 3.71 13.23
C PRO A 160 6.12 3.65 14.77
N ARG A 161 6.00 4.78 15.45
CA ARG A 161 6.18 4.85 16.92
C ARG A 161 4.94 4.48 17.73
N TYR A 162 3.79 4.36 17.08
CA TYR A 162 2.47 4.17 17.69
C TYR A 162 2.14 5.17 18.81
N ASN A 163 2.64 6.40 18.68
CA ASN A 163 2.26 7.47 19.60
C ASN A 163 0.78 7.81 19.39
N VAL A 164 0.06 8.02 20.49
CA VAL A 164 -1.32 8.51 20.49
C VAL A 164 -1.27 9.98 20.92
N PRO A 165 -1.55 10.94 20.02
CA PRO A 165 -1.45 12.35 20.33
C PRO A 165 -2.56 12.82 21.27
N ASP A 166 -2.30 13.89 22.02
CA ASP A 166 -3.33 14.52 22.86
C ASP A 166 -4.27 15.40 22.02
N PHE A 167 -5.32 14.79 21.46
CA PHE A 167 -6.25 15.45 20.54
C PHE A 167 -6.82 16.75 21.12
N GLU A 168 -7.31 16.71 22.36
CA GLU A 168 -7.96 17.88 22.98
C GLU A 168 -7.00 19.05 23.15
N ALA A 169 -5.76 18.77 23.57
CA ALA A 169 -4.74 19.80 23.76
C ALA A 169 -4.28 20.38 22.41
N ILE A 170 -4.10 19.55 21.38
CA ILE A 170 -3.70 19.99 20.03
C ILE A 170 -4.82 20.81 19.38
N VAL A 171 -6.06 20.35 19.46
CA VAL A 171 -7.23 21.07 18.95
C VAL A 171 -7.34 22.43 19.59
N LYS A 172 -7.22 22.50 20.93
CA LYS A 172 -7.28 23.76 21.66
C LYS A 172 -6.27 24.78 21.12
N VAL A 173 -4.99 24.43 21.03
CA VAL A 173 -3.95 25.38 20.60
C VAL A 173 -4.06 25.75 19.10
N ALA A 174 -4.55 24.84 18.26
CA ALA A 174 -4.81 25.13 16.85
C ALA A 174 -6.00 26.09 16.66
N HIS A 175 -7.10 25.86 17.40
CA HIS A 175 -8.30 26.68 17.38
C HIS A 175 -8.06 28.08 17.97
N GLU A 176 -7.21 28.22 19.00
CA GLU A 176 -6.76 29.52 19.51
C GLU A 176 -6.11 30.38 18.41
N LYS A 177 -5.53 29.76 17.38
CA LYS A 177 -4.95 30.42 16.19
C LYS A 177 -5.86 30.42 14.96
N GLY A 178 -7.10 29.92 15.10
CA GLY A 178 -8.08 29.85 14.01
C GLY A 178 -7.70 28.88 12.89
N VAL A 179 -7.07 27.76 13.23
CA VAL A 179 -6.64 26.73 12.29
C VAL A 179 -7.35 25.41 12.61
N PRO A 180 -7.97 24.73 11.61
CA PRO A 180 -8.63 23.45 11.83
C PRO A 180 -7.61 22.31 12.00
N VAL A 181 -8.02 21.25 12.70
CA VAL A 181 -7.26 20.01 12.88
C VAL A 181 -7.83 18.91 11.98
N VAL A 182 -6.94 18.35 11.15
CA VAL A 182 -7.19 17.18 10.31
C VAL A 182 -6.56 15.96 10.97
N VAL A 183 -7.34 14.90 11.20
CA VAL A 183 -6.85 13.66 11.80
C VAL A 183 -6.98 12.51 10.80
N ASP A 184 -5.87 11.86 10.45
CA ASP A 184 -5.94 10.55 9.80
C ASP A 184 -6.29 9.50 10.85
N ASN A 185 -7.53 9.02 10.76
CA ASN A 185 -8.09 8.03 11.67
C ASN A 185 -8.12 6.62 11.06
N THR A 186 -7.25 6.34 10.09
CA THR A 186 -7.14 5.01 9.48
C THR A 186 -6.95 3.94 10.56
N PHE A 187 -6.05 4.16 11.53
CA PHE A 187 -5.80 3.24 12.64
C PHE A 187 -6.90 3.25 13.71
N GLY A 188 -7.77 4.26 13.73
CA GLY A 188 -9.01 4.27 14.51
C GLY A 188 -10.11 3.35 13.96
N ALA A 189 -9.88 2.74 12.80
CA ALA A 189 -10.76 1.75 12.17
C ALA A 189 -12.20 2.27 11.96
N GLY A 190 -12.34 3.42 11.29
CA GLY A 190 -13.64 4.01 10.96
C GLY A 190 -14.46 4.41 12.20
N GLY A 191 -13.78 4.95 13.21
CA GLY A 191 -14.40 5.45 14.44
C GLY A 191 -14.54 4.41 15.55
N TYR A 192 -14.12 3.16 15.33
CA TYR A 192 -14.32 2.09 16.31
C TYR A 192 -13.43 2.25 17.53
N PHE A 193 -12.11 2.40 17.35
CA PHE A 193 -11.19 2.54 18.49
C PHE A 193 -11.26 3.94 19.10
N VAL A 194 -11.38 4.97 18.26
CA VAL A 194 -11.49 6.37 18.64
C VAL A 194 -12.25 7.15 17.57
N ARG A 195 -13.04 8.13 18.00
CA ARG A 195 -13.65 9.16 17.16
C ARG A 195 -12.99 10.51 17.45
N PRO A 196 -12.00 10.96 16.67
CA PRO A 196 -11.31 12.22 16.92
C PRO A 196 -12.25 13.43 16.96
N ILE A 197 -13.39 13.37 16.24
CA ILE A 197 -14.43 14.41 16.24
C ILE A 197 -15.03 14.60 17.64
N ASP A 198 -15.17 13.54 18.44
CA ASP A 198 -15.67 13.64 19.82
C ASP A 198 -14.66 14.38 20.74
N HIS A 199 -13.41 14.51 20.29
CA HIS A 199 -12.33 15.24 20.96
C HIS A 199 -11.97 16.57 20.28
N GLY A 200 -12.85 17.05 19.39
CA GLY A 200 -12.77 18.39 18.78
C GLY A 200 -12.03 18.47 17.45
N ALA A 201 -11.59 17.34 16.87
CA ALA A 201 -11.05 17.36 15.50
C ALA A 201 -12.12 17.83 14.50
N ASP A 202 -11.69 18.61 13.51
CA ASP A 202 -12.61 19.26 12.57
C ASP A 202 -12.88 18.39 11.34
N ILE A 203 -11.85 17.70 10.86
CA ILE A 203 -11.88 16.85 9.67
C ILE A 203 -11.18 15.53 9.98
N VAL A 204 -11.78 14.42 9.59
CA VAL A 204 -11.17 13.09 9.67
C VAL A 204 -10.95 12.54 8.27
N VAL A 205 -9.80 11.92 8.03
CA VAL A 205 -9.52 11.19 6.79
C VAL A 205 -9.21 9.74 7.07
N HIS A 206 -9.55 8.86 6.13
CA HIS A 206 -9.23 7.45 6.18
C HIS A 206 -8.69 6.94 4.85
N SER A 207 -7.74 6.01 4.95
CA SER A 207 -7.59 4.96 3.95
C SER A 207 -8.62 3.84 4.22
N ALA A 208 -9.76 3.90 3.53
CA ALA A 208 -10.77 2.84 3.58
C ALA A 208 -10.26 1.47 3.12
N THR A 209 -9.15 1.44 2.40
CA THR A 209 -8.38 0.22 2.04
C THR A 209 -8.02 -0.68 3.23
N LYS A 210 -7.88 -0.10 4.44
CA LYS A 210 -7.42 -0.80 5.64
C LYS A 210 -8.62 -1.40 6.38
N TRP A 211 -8.77 -1.18 7.69
CA TRP A 211 -9.80 -1.85 8.51
C TRP A 211 -11.25 -1.66 8.03
N ILE A 212 -11.59 -0.52 7.42
CA ILE A 212 -12.92 -0.28 6.84
C ILE A 212 -13.24 -1.37 5.81
N GLY A 213 -12.35 -1.58 4.83
CA GLY A 213 -12.46 -2.66 3.86
C GLY A 213 -12.18 -4.03 4.47
N GLY A 214 -11.08 -4.18 5.21
CA GLY A 214 -10.75 -5.33 6.06
C GLY A 214 -10.28 -6.60 5.36
N HIS A 215 -10.45 -6.70 4.04
CA HIS A 215 -10.28 -7.98 3.32
C HIS A 215 -9.17 -7.98 2.27
N GLY A 216 -8.41 -6.89 2.17
CA GLY A 216 -7.29 -6.78 1.21
C GLY A 216 -7.70 -6.70 -0.26
N THR A 217 -8.96 -6.34 -0.56
CA THR A 217 -9.52 -6.43 -1.93
C THR A 217 -9.68 -5.09 -2.64
N THR A 218 -9.83 -3.98 -1.91
CA THR A 218 -10.31 -2.71 -2.47
C THR A 218 -9.50 -1.54 -1.96
N ILE A 219 -8.99 -0.71 -2.86
CA ILE A 219 -8.40 0.59 -2.51
C ILE A 219 -9.51 1.64 -2.47
N GLY A 220 -9.54 2.44 -1.40
CA GLY A 220 -10.48 3.55 -1.25
C GLY A 220 -10.05 4.51 -0.14
N GLY A 221 -10.61 5.71 -0.17
CA GLY A 221 -10.45 6.72 0.88
C GLY A 221 -11.78 7.34 1.25
N VAL A 222 -11.85 7.95 2.43
CA VAL A 222 -13.02 8.71 2.89
C VAL A 222 -12.56 9.95 3.65
N ILE A 223 -13.18 11.09 3.38
CA ILE A 223 -13.04 12.34 4.12
C ILE A 223 -14.35 12.54 4.88
N VAL A 224 -14.29 12.79 6.18
CA VAL A 224 -15.44 13.06 7.05
C VAL A 224 -15.31 14.46 7.63
N ASP A 225 -16.37 15.24 7.51
CA ASP A 225 -16.45 16.59 8.06
C ASP A 225 -17.24 16.56 9.37
N SER A 226 -16.71 17.20 10.41
CA SER A 226 -17.40 17.36 11.69
C SER A 226 -18.53 18.38 11.62
N GLY A 227 -18.44 19.35 10.71
CA GLY A 227 -19.29 20.53 10.63
C GLY A 227 -19.17 21.49 11.82
N ARG A 228 -18.11 21.37 12.63
CA ARG A 228 -17.93 22.15 13.86
C ARG A 228 -17.00 23.36 13.70
N PHE A 229 -16.13 23.36 12.68
CA PHE A 229 -15.24 24.49 12.43
C PHE A 229 -16.00 25.67 11.83
N ASP A 230 -15.93 26.84 12.48
CA ASP A 230 -16.60 28.05 12.03
C ASP A 230 -15.79 28.75 10.93
N TRP A 231 -16.08 28.38 9.67
CA TRP A 231 -15.44 28.97 8.50
C TRP A 231 -15.72 30.48 8.37
N GLY A 232 -16.87 30.96 8.85
CA GLY A 232 -17.25 32.37 8.81
C GLY A 232 -16.40 33.22 9.75
N LYS A 233 -16.19 32.76 10.98
CA LYS A 233 -15.29 33.41 11.95
C LYS A 233 -13.85 33.52 11.44
N HIS A 234 -13.42 32.56 10.61
CA HIS A 234 -12.07 32.49 10.07
C HIS A 234 -11.98 32.87 8.58
N ALA A 235 -12.92 33.68 8.09
CA ALA A 235 -13.03 34.08 6.68
C ALA A 235 -11.75 34.66 6.09
N ALA A 236 -11.02 35.50 6.82
CA ALA A 236 -9.76 36.09 6.35
C ALA A 236 -8.69 35.03 6.03
N ARG A 237 -8.69 33.90 6.75
CA ARG A 237 -7.77 32.78 6.52
C ARG A 237 -8.30 31.84 5.44
N PHE A 238 -9.61 31.67 5.33
CA PHE A 238 -10.26 30.77 4.38
C PHE A 238 -11.24 31.50 3.45
N PRO A 239 -10.80 32.50 2.68
CA PRO A 239 -11.70 33.30 1.84
C PRO A 239 -12.46 32.42 0.85
N GLN A 240 -11.84 31.34 0.36
CA GLN A 240 -12.48 30.40 -0.56
C GLN A 240 -13.72 29.67 0.02
N MET A 241 -13.92 29.68 1.34
CA MET A 241 -15.10 29.11 1.98
C MET A 241 -16.29 30.09 2.00
N VAL A 242 -16.02 31.40 1.92
CA VAL A 242 -16.99 32.46 2.28
C VAL A 242 -17.22 33.45 1.14
N GLU A 243 -16.19 33.75 0.37
CA GLU A 243 -16.26 34.64 -0.79
C GLU A 243 -16.96 33.96 -1.98
N PRO A 244 -17.49 34.75 -2.94
CA PRO A 244 -18.14 34.23 -4.14
C PRO A 244 -17.22 33.29 -4.94
N SER A 245 -17.64 32.04 -5.18
CA SER A 245 -16.90 31.09 -6.01
C SER A 245 -17.13 31.34 -7.49
N GLU A 246 -16.05 31.60 -8.24
CA GLU A 246 -16.08 31.75 -9.70
C GLU A 246 -16.57 30.47 -10.39
N GLY A 247 -16.13 29.30 -9.91
CA GLY A 247 -16.52 27.98 -10.45
C GLY A 247 -17.99 27.63 -10.25
N TYR A 248 -18.71 28.43 -9.44
CA TYR A 248 -20.13 28.29 -9.13
C TYR A 248 -20.88 29.63 -9.28
N HIS A 249 -20.50 30.47 -10.25
CA HIS A 249 -21.23 31.68 -10.65
C HIS A 249 -21.50 32.67 -9.50
N GLY A 250 -20.54 32.83 -8.60
CA GLY A 250 -20.61 33.73 -7.46
C GLY A 250 -21.32 33.16 -6.23
N LEU A 251 -21.58 31.85 -6.19
CA LEU A 251 -22.12 31.18 -5.01
C LEU A 251 -21.20 31.36 -3.80
N LYS A 252 -21.75 31.79 -2.67
CA LYS A 252 -21.04 31.86 -1.39
C LYS A 252 -21.31 30.59 -0.59
N PHE A 253 -20.32 29.71 -0.49
CA PHE A 253 -20.50 28.38 0.09
C PHE A 253 -20.93 28.42 1.56
N TRP A 254 -20.28 29.23 2.41
CA TRP A 254 -20.63 29.34 3.83
C TRP A 254 -22.04 29.87 4.05
N GLU A 255 -22.44 30.90 3.32
CA GLU A 255 -23.79 31.47 3.39
C GLU A 255 -24.86 30.45 2.97
N THR A 256 -24.55 29.61 1.97
CA THR A 256 -25.52 28.66 1.40
C THR A 256 -25.62 27.37 2.22
N PHE A 257 -24.48 26.82 2.67
CA PHE A 257 -24.42 25.47 3.22
C PHE A 257 -24.08 25.43 4.71
N GLY A 258 -23.62 26.53 5.31
CA GLY A 258 -23.26 26.61 6.72
C GLY A 258 -22.32 25.47 7.13
N PRO A 259 -22.63 24.70 8.19
CA PRO A 259 -21.75 23.67 8.74
C PRO A 259 -21.15 22.67 7.73
N ILE A 260 -21.82 22.35 6.62
CA ILE A 260 -21.32 21.36 5.64
C ILE A 260 -20.51 21.99 4.49
N THR A 261 -20.13 23.26 4.58
CA THR A 261 -19.42 23.97 3.51
C THR A 261 -18.16 23.29 3.04
N PHE A 262 -17.32 22.81 3.96
CA PHE A 262 -16.04 22.18 3.60
C PHE A 262 -16.26 20.94 2.73
N ILE A 263 -17.09 20.00 3.19
CA ILE A 263 -17.30 18.74 2.48
C ILE A 263 -18.04 18.92 1.15
N ILE A 264 -18.94 19.91 1.05
CA ILE A 264 -19.56 20.27 -0.22
C ILE A 264 -18.52 20.80 -1.20
N ARG A 265 -17.63 21.72 -0.79
CA ARG A 265 -16.55 22.21 -1.65
C ARG A 265 -15.62 21.09 -2.11
N VAL A 266 -15.24 20.18 -1.21
CA VAL A 266 -14.48 18.97 -1.56
C VAL A 266 -15.19 18.19 -2.67
N ARG A 267 -16.50 17.97 -2.59
CA ARG A 267 -17.25 17.23 -3.61
C ARG A 267 -17.35 17.96 -4.95
N VAL A 268 -17.73 19.23 -4.90
CA VAL A 268 -18.20 19.94 -6.10
C VAL A 268 -17.08 20.69 -6.83
N GLU A 269 -15.98 21.01 -6.15
CA GLU A 269 -14.79 21.58 -6.79
C GLU A 269 -13.70 20.50 -6.91
N LEU A 270 -13.21 19.97 -5.79
CA LEU A 270 -11.98 19.16 -5.79
C LEU A 270 -12.18 17.78 -6.41
N LEU A 271 -13.18 17.02 -5.95
CA LEU A 271 -13.49 15.69 -6.49
C LEU A 271 -13.96 15.78 -7.95
N ARG A 272 -14.73 16.83 -8.27
CA ARG A 272 -15.16 17.12 -9.64
C ARG A 272 -13.94 17.30 -10.55
N ASP A 273 -13.04 18.22 -10.21
CA ASP A 273 -12.03 18.69 -11.15
C ASP A 273 -10.76 17.83 -11.17
N ILE A 274 -10.39 17.22 -10.03
CA ILE A 274 -9.30 16.24 -9.96
C ILE A 274 -9.75 14.84 -10.40
N GLY A 275 -11.02 14.48 -10.17
CA GLY A 275 -11.60 13.23 -10.66
C GLY A 275 -11.21 11.97 -9.88
N ALA A 276 -10.69 12.10 -8.65
CA ALA A 276 -10.28 10.96 -7.80
C ALA A 276 -11.46 10.27 -7.11
N CYS A 277 -12.51 9.91 -7.87
CA CYS A 277 -13.74 9.31 -7.35
C CYS A 277 -13.64 7.80 -7.10
N LEU A 278 -14.38 7.31 -6.10
CA LEU A 278 -14.52 5.88 -5.81
C LEU A 278 -15.51 5.24 -6.79
N ASN A 279 -15.20 4.03 -7.27
CA ASN A 279 -16.11 3.27 -8.14
C ASN A 279 -17.20 2.53 -7.32
N PRO A 280 -18.42 2.33 -7.87
CA PRO A 280 -19.53 1.74 -7.12
C PRO A 280 -19.31 0.29 -6.69
N PHE A 281 -18.53 -0.50 -7.44
CA PHE A 281 -18.18 -1.88 -7.03
C PHE A 281 -17.27 -1.88 -5.81
N GLY A 282 -16.27 -1.00 -5.79
CA GLY A 282 -15.39 -0.78 -4.64
C GLY A 282 -16.18 -0.28 -3.43
N ALA A 283 -17.09 0.68 -3.62
CA ALA A 283 -17.96 1.13 -2.53
C ALA A 283 -18.80 0.00 -1.93
N GLN A 284 -19.36 -0.88 -2.77
CA GLN A 284 -20.09 -2.06 -2.30
C GLN A 284 -19.20 -3.02 -1.50
N GLN A 285 -17.98 -3.30 -1.97
CA GLN A 285 -17.03 -4.16 -1.25
C GLN A 285 -16.63 -3.55 0.11
N LEU A 286 -16.42 -2.24 0.16
CA LEU A 286 -16.15 -1.53 1.41
C LEU A 286 -17.35 -1.57 2.36
N LEU A 287 -18.59 -1.44 1.86
CA LEU A 287 -19.80 -1.57 2.67
C LEU A 287 -19.91 -2.96 3.32
N LEU A 288 -19.62 -4.03 2.59
CA LEU A 288 -19.56 -5.39 3.15
C LEU A 288 -18.49 -5.52 4.23
N GLY A 289 -17.33 -4.87 4.04
CA GLY A 289 -16.32 -4.73 5.07
C GLY A 289 -16.89 -4.06 6.33
N VAL A 290 -17.50 -2.88 6.17
CA VAL A 290 -18.05 -2.08 7.28
C VAL A 290 -19.07 -2.85 8.12
N GLU A 291 -19.90 -3.71 7.52
CA GLU A 291 -20.91 -4.49 8.25
C GLU A 291 -20.33 -5.39 9.34
N THR A 292 -19.06 -5.77 9.23
CA THR A 292 -18.34 -6.61 10.20
C THR A 292 -17.22 -5.87 10.94
N LEU A 293 -17.13 -4.55 10.79
CA LEU A 293 -16.01 -3.73 11.27
C LEU A 293 -15.76 -3.88 12.77
N SER A 294 -16.79 -3.71 13.62
CA SER A 294 -16.66 -3.90 15.07
C SER A 294 -16.16 -5.30 15.44
N LEU A 295 -16.75 -6.35 14.88
CA LEU A 295 -16.39 -7.75 15.16
C LEU A 295 -14.92 -8.03 14.82
N ARG A 296 -14.46 -7.55 13.65
CA ARG A 296 -13.06 -7.69 13.23
C ARG A 296 -12.14 -6.85 14.11
N ALA A 297 -12.50 -5.60 14.40
CA ALA A 297 -11.69 -4.69 15.21
C ALA A 297 -11.49 -5.22 16.64
N GLU A 298 -12.52 -5.81 17.25
CA GLU A 298 -12.42 -6.49 18.55
C GLU A 298 -11.40 -7.62 18.50
N ARG A 299 -11.52 -8.52 17.51
CA ARG A 299 -10.59 -9.63 17.35
C ARG A 299 -9.16 -9.15 17.08
N HIS A 300 -8.98 -8.15 16.22
CA HIS A 300 -7.68 -7.53 15.96
C HIS A 300 -7.03 -7.01 17.24
N ALA A 301 -7.78 -6.27 18.06
CA ALA A 301 -7.26 -5.70 19.31
C ALA A 301 -6.96 -6.78 20.36
N GLN A 302 -7.82 -7.79 20.49
CA GLN A 302 -7.60 -8.93 21.39
C GLN A 302 -6.33 -9.70 21.00
N ASN A 303 -6.20 -10.07 19.73
CA ASN A 303 -5.03 -10.79 19.23
C ASN A 303 -3.76 -9.94 19.35
N ALA A 304 -3.82 -8.65 19.01
CA ALA A 304 -2.66 -7.76 19.11
C ALA A 304 -2.16 -7.60 20.54
N LEU A 305 -3.06 -7.42 21.52
CA LEU A 305 -2.68 -7.33 22.93
C LEU A 305 -2.09 -8.64 23.45
N ALA A 306 -2.69 -9.78 23.09
CA ALA A 306 -2.18 -11.09 23.48
C ALA A 306 -0.80 -11.36 22.89
N LEU A 307 -0.61 -11.08 21.59
CA LEU A 307 0.67 -11.22 20.91
C LEU A 307 1.71 -10.28 21.52
N ALA A 308 1.38 -9.01 21.76
CA ALA A 308 2.29 -8.05 22.36
C ALA A 308 2.82 -8.51 23.73
N LYS A 309 1.94 -9.02 24.59
CA LYS A 309 2.32 -9.57 25.91
C LYS A 309 3.20 -10.81 25.79
N TRP A 310 2.90 -11.70 24.85
CA TRP A 310 3.71 -12.88 24.61
C TRP A 310 5.10 -12.49 24.07
N LEU A 311 5.18 -11.55 23.13
CA LEU A 311 6.44 -11.03 22.59
C LEU A 311 7.29 -10.34 23.67
N GLU A 312 6.67 -9.59 24.60
CA GLU A 312 7.39 -8.92 25.69
C GLU A 312 8.06 -9.92 26.64
N ALA A 313 7.49 -11.12 26.79
CA ALA A 313 8.07 -12.23 27.56
C ALA A 313 8.96 -13.17 26.72
N SER A 314 9.03 -12.98 25.41
CA SER A 314 9.64 -13.94 24.49
C SER A 314 11.18 -13.89 24.54
N PRO A 315 11.88 -15.04 24.57
CA PRO A 315 13.33 -15.06 24.54
C PRO A 315 13.91 -14.57 23.21
N TYR A 316 13.10 -14.47 22.14
CA TYR A 316 13.53 -14.09 20.79
C TYR A 316 13.48 -12.57 20.54
N VAL A 317 12.85 -11.80 21.42
CA VAL A 317 12.54 -10.38 21.23
C VAL A 317 13.31 -9.54 22.25
N SER A 318 13.78 -8.36 21.81
CA SER A 318 14.54 -7.40 22.63
C SER A 318 13.65 -6.31 23.21
N TRP A 319 12.63 -5.88 22.47
CA TRP A 319 11.69 -4.84 22.88
C TRP A 319 10.38 -4.96 22.09
N VAL A 320 9.28 -4.44 22.64
CA VAL A 320 7.96 -4.37 21.99
C VAL A 320 7.42 -2.96 22.09
N SER A 321 6.82 -2.47 21.02
CA SER A 321 6.11 -1.20 20.92
C SER A 321 4.65 -1.44 20.54
N TYR A 322 3.77 -1.35 21.53
CA TYR A 322 2.32 -1.45 21.36
C TYR A 322 1.62 -0.56 22.40
N PRO A 323 0.67 0.32 22.02
CA PRO A 323 0.03 1.24 22.96
C PRO A 323 -0.75 0.58 24.10
N GLY A 324 -1.10 -0.70 23.95
CA GLY A 324 -1.79 -1.47 24.97
C GLY A 324 -0.88 -2.03 26.08
N LEU A 325 0.44 -1.95 25.94
CA LEU A 325 1.39 -2.34 26.99
C LEU A 325 1.64 -1.16 27.95
N GLU A 326 1.72 -1.45 29.26
CA GLU A 326 2.00 -0.44 30.29
C GLU A 326 3.38 0.22 30.12
N SER A 327 4.32 -0.50 29.50
CA SER A 327 5.67 -0.05 29.17
C SER A 327 5.71 0.99 28.03
N HIS A 328 4.62 1.14 27.26
CA HIS A 328 4.58 2.03 26.11
C HIS A 328 4.45 3.51 26.53
N PRO A 329 5.25 4.45 25.99
CA PRO A 329 5.21 5.86 26.39
C PRO A 329 3.84 6.54 26.25
N SER A 330 3.04 6.11 25.27
CA SER A 330 1.68 6.64 25.05
C SER A 330 0.58 5.83 25.74
N HIS A 331 0.88 4.88 26.64
CA HIS A 331 -0.15 4.00 27.23
C HIS A 331 -1.29 4.77 27.92
N GLU A 332 -0.96 5.79 28.71
CA GLU A 332 -1.97 6.59 29.42
C GLU A 332 -2.83 7.43 28.46
N THR A 333 -2.21 8.05 27.45
CA THR A 333 -2.95 8.77 26.41
C THR A 333 -3.79 7.82 25.56
N ALA A 334 -3.30 6.62 25.28
CA ALA A 334 -4.03 5.59 24.58
C ALA A 334 -5.24 5.11 25.39
N LYS A 335 -5.12 4.90 26.71
CA LYS A 335 -6.27 4.62 27.60
C LYS A 335 -7.28 5.76 27.63
N LYS A 336 -6.81 7.01 27.54
CA LYS A 336 -7.69 8.19 27.47
C LYS A 336 -8.54 8.17 26.20
N TYR A 337 -8.00 7.81 25.04
CA TYR A 337 -8.69 7.99 23.76
C TYR A 337 -9.17 6.70 23.07
N LEU A 338 -8.41 5.60 23.16
CA LEU A 338 -8.71 4.32 22.51
C LEU A 338 -9.62 3.47 23.40
N LYS A 339 -10.93 3.69 23.34
CA LYS A 339 -11.91 3.11 24.31
C LYS A 339 -12.29 1.66 24.05
N ARG A 340 -11.98 1.12 22.87
CA ARG A 340 -12.41 -0.23 22.44
C ARG A 340 -11.25 -1.12 22.01
N GLY A 341 -10.10 -0.97 22.66
CA GLY A 341 -8.85 -1.67 22.34
C GLY A 341 -7.81 -0.73 21.73
N PHE A 342 -6.56 -1.20 21.66
CA PHE A 342 -5.38 -0.37 21.37
C PHE A 342 -4.88 -0.50 19.92
N GLY A 343 -5.78 -0.80 18.99
CA GLY A 343 -5.45 -1.06 17.59
C GLY A 343 -4.89 -2.46 17.32
N GLY A 344 -4.65 -2.76 16.05
CA GLY A 344 -4.23 -4.09 15.56
C GLY A 344 -2.82 -4.16 15.00
N VAL A 345 -1.96 -3.17 15.27
CA VAL A 345 -0.59 -3.12 14.75
C VAL A 345 0.37 -2.90 15.91
N LEU A 346 1.50 -3.59 15.87
CA LEU A 346 2.61 -3.40 16.80
C LEU A 346 3.95 -3.57 16.07
N SER A 347 5.01 -3.10 16.69
CA SER A 347 6.38 -3.37 16.25
C SER A 347 7.20 -3.93 17.38
N PHE A 348 8.22 -4.70 17.05
CA PHE A 348 9.12 -5.29 18.02
C PHE A 348 10.49 -5.48 17.38
N GLY A 349 11.53 -5.46 18.22
CA GLY A 349 12.90 -5.73 17.80
C GLY A 349 13.28 -7.16 18.08
N VAL A 350 13.81 -7.88 17.09
CA VAL A 350 14.27 -9.26 17.28
C VAL A 350 15.73 -9.32 17.73
N LYS A 351 16.07 -10.34 18.51
CA LYS A 351 17.48 -10.67 18.79
C LYS A 351 18.13 -11.22 17.51
N GLY A 352 19.43 -10.93 17.31
CA GLY A 352 20.13 -11.26 16.07
C GLY A 352 20.06 -10.18 14.98
N GLY A 353 19.45 -9.03 15.26
CA GLY A 353 19.46 -7.86 14.36
C GLY A 353 18.67 -8.08 13.06
N GLY A 354 18.95 -7.26 12.04
CA GLY A 354 18.16 -7.26 10.80
C GLY A 354 18.33 -8.51 9.93
N ALA A 355 19.45 -9.22 10.10
CA ALA A 355 19.67 -10.53 9.50
C ALA A 355 18.60 -11.54 9.96
N ALA A 356 18.45 -11.68 11.28
CA ALA A 356 17.41 -12.50 11.88
C ALA A 356 16.02 -11.94 11.56
N GLY A 357 15.86 -10.60 11.58
CA GLY A 357 14.61 -9.92 11.22
C GLY A 357 14.04 -10.38 9.88
N SER A 358 14.85 -10.33 8.82
CA SER A 358 14.44 -10.80 7.49
C SER A 358 14.15 -12.30 7.48
N GLN A 359 15.01 -13.12 8.09
CA GLN A 359 14.82 -14.58 8.11
C GLN A 359 13.56 -15.02 8.86
N ILE A 360 13.21 -14.33 9.94
CA ILE A 360 11.97 -14.56 10.67
C ILE A 360 10.76 -14.23 9.78
N VAL A 361 10.80 -13.08 9.09
CA VAL A 361 9.70 -12.69 8.20
C VAL A 361 9.54 -13.66 7.03
N ASP A 362 10.63 -14.13 6.44
CA ASP A 362 10.61 -15.08 5.31
C ASP A 362 10.30 -16.52 5.75
N GLY A 363 10.54 -16.84 7.03
CA GLY A 363 10.30 -18.17 7.61
C GLY A 363 8.84 -18.45 7.99
N PHE A 364 7.99 -17.42 8.10
CA PHE A 364 6.57 -17.57 8.42
C PHE A 364 5.84 -18.47 7.41
N LYS A 365 4.89 -19.27 7.91
CA LYS A 365 4.07 -20.20 7.11
C LYS A 365 2.63 -19.74 6.96
N ILE A 366 2.13 -18.99 7.95
CA ILE A 366 0.77 -18.44 7.99
C ILE A 366 0.83 -16.92 7.78
N ILE A 367 1.72 -16.25 8.52
CA ILE A 367 1.89 -14.80 8.45
C ILE A 367 2.47 -14.42 7.09
N SER A 368 1.83 -13.48 6.40
CA SER A 368 2.25 -13.08 5.05
C SER A 368 3.23 -11.91 5.08
N ASN A 369 4.33 -12.01 4.33
CA ASN A 369 5.28 -10.91 4.11
C ASN A 369 4.74 -9.93 3.05
N LEU A 370 4.18 -8.79 3.46
CA LEU A 370 3.81 -7.70 2.53
C LEU A 370 3.65 -6.33 3.20
N ALA A 371 3.71 -5.28 2.37
CA ALA A 371 3.58 -3.88 2.79
C ALA A 371 2.12 -3.39 2.94
N ASN A 372 1.26 -4.13 3.64
CA ASN A 372 -0.12 -3.74 3.96
C ASN A 372 -0.41 -3.82 5.48
N VAL A 373 -1.52 -3.25 5.96
CA VAL A 373 -2.02 -3.38 7.34
C VAL A 373 -3.55 -3.45 7.33
N GLY A 374 -4.15 -3.98 8.39
CA GLY A 374 -5.61 -4.00 8.61
C GLY A 374 -6.40 -4.95 7.71
N ASP A 375 -5.75 -5.98 7.16
CA ASP A 375 -6.41 -7.16 6.57
C ASP A 375 -6.78 -8.14 7.69
N SER A 376 -7.80 -8.96 7.48
CA SER A 376 -8.17 -10.08 8.36
C SER A 376 -7.06 -11.11 8.50
N LYS A 377 -6.08 -11.18 7.58
CA LYS A 377 -4.90 -12.05 7.68
C LYS A 377 -3.78 -11.31 8.40
N THR A 378 -2.99 -12.02 9.18
CA THR A 378 -1.81 -11.48 9.84
C THR A 378 -0.71 -11.19 8.82
N LEU A 379 -0.21 -9.96 8.83
CA LEU A 379 0.79 -9.47 7.89
C LEU A 379 2.03 -9.01 8.65
N ALA A 380 3.20 -9.41 8.20
CA ALA A 380 4.46 -8.91 8.74
C ALA A 380 5.31 -8.27 7.65
N ILE A 381 6.21 -7.39 8.07
CA ILE A 381 7.25 -6.86 7.20
C ILE A 381 8.45 -6.43 8.04
N HIS A 382 9.64 -6.57 7.47
CA HIS A 382 10.89 -6.07 8.04
C HIS A 382 11.27 -4.74 7.36
N PRO A 383 10.96 -3.56 7.96
CA PRO A 383 11.02 -2.30 7.22
C PRO A 383 12.42 -1.89 6.77
N TRP A 384 13.46 -2.23 7.55
CA TRP A 384 14.86 -1.87 7.28
C TRP A 384 15.34 -2.34 5.89
N THR A 385 14.98 -3.57 5.51
CA THR A 385 15.39 -4.21 4.25
C THR A 385 14.32 -4.15 3.16
N THR A 386 13.20 -3.46 3.40
CA THR A 386 12.09 -3.42 2.43
C THR A 386 11.59 -1.99 2.25
N THR A 387 10.54 -1.60 2.97
CA THR A 387 9.82 -0.32 2.79
C THR A 387 10.68 0.92 3.03
N HIS A 388 11.77 0.81 3.79
CA HIS A 388 12.68 1.92 4.07
C HIS A 388 14.04 1.75 3.38
N GLU A 389 14.20 0.79 2.47
CA GLU A 389 15.47 0.54 1.77
C GLU A 389 16.01 1.77 1.04
N GLN A 390 15.10 2.62 0.52
CA GLN A 390 15.44 3.85 -0.20
C GLN A 390 15.98 4.98 0.68
N LEU A 391 15.84 4.87 2.00
CA LEU A 391 16.36 5.86 2.95
C LEU A 391 17.82 5.55 3.29
N SER A 392 18.59 6.60 3.60
CA SER A 392 19.88 6.39 4.27
C SER A 392 19.69 5.73 5.64
N ASP A 393 20.69 5.02 6.13
CA ASP A 393 20.58 4.32 7.43
C ASP A 393 20.31 5.29 8.59
N GLU A 394 20.84 6.52 8.51
CA GLU A 394 20.53 7.60 9.45
C GLU A 394 19.05 8.02 9.38
N GLU A 395 18.50 8.16 8.18
CA GLU A 395 17.08 8.48 7.97
C GLU A 395 16.16 7.34 8.45
N LYS A 396 16.55 6.07 8.25
CA LYS A 396 15.83 4.90 8.79
C LYS A 396 15.74 4.98 10.31
N VAL A 397 16.87 5.11 10.99
CA VAL A 397 16.92 5.21 12.46
C VAL A 397 16.13 6.42 12.95
N ASN A 398 16.27 7.59 12.31
CA ASN A 398 15.54 8.80 12.69
C ASN A 398 14.02 8.66 12.52
N SER A 399 13.58 7.91 11.51
CA SER A 399 12.17 7.56 11.31
C SER A 399 11.64 6.53 12.32
N GLY A 400 12.51 5.90 13.12
CA GLY A 400 12.15 4.85 14.07
C GLY A 400 12.15 3.43 13.47
N ALA A 401 12.62 3.26 12.23
CA ALA A 401 12.86 1.96 11.61
C ALA A 401 14.27 1.48 11.99
N THR A 402 14.40 0.83 13.15
CA THR A 402 15.67 0.21 13.55
C THR A 402 15.93 -1.07 12.76
N GLU A 403 17.20 -1.48 12.71
CA GLU A 403 17.63 -2.65 11.91
C GLU A 403 16.97 -3.95 12.36
N ASP A 404 16.62 -4.09 13.64
CA ASP A 404 15.99 -5.26 14.24
C ASP A 404 14.44 -5.25 14.17
N LEU A 405 13.85 -4.16 13.66
CA LEU A 405 12.40 -3.94 13.76
C LEU A 405 11.62 -4.81 12.78
N ILE A 406 10.68 -5.60 13.30
CA ILE A 406 9.58 -6.17 12.53
C ILE A 406 8.30 -5.40 12.87
N ARG A 407 7.52 -5.06 11.83
CA ARG A 407 6.15 -4.56 11.99
C ARG A 407 5.19 -5.70 11.70
N ILE A 408 4.23 -5.91 12.59
CA ILE A 408 3.16 -6.88 12.39
C ILE A 408 1.79 -6.20 12.49
N SER A 409 0.97 -6.41 11.47
CA SER A 409 -0.46 -6.12 11.47
C SER A 409 -1.18 -7.42 11.82
N VAL A 410 -1.64 -7.52 13.04
CA VAL A 410 -2.23 -8.74 13.60
C VAL A 410 -3.61 -8.95 13.01
N GLY A 411 -3.86 -10.13 12.47
CA GLY A 411 -5.11 -10.52 11.82
C GLY A 411 -6.15 -11.05 12.80
N THR A 412 -7.07 -11.85 12.26
CA THR A 412 -8.23 -12.41 12.96
C THR A 412 -8.17 -13.92 13.15
N GLU A 413 -7.03 -14.53 12.80
CA GLU A 413 -6.74 -15.94 13.05
C GLU A 413 -6.81 -16.28 14.55
N HIS A 414 -6.74 -17.57 14.87
CA HIS A 414 -6.57 -17.99 16.25
C HIS A 414 -5.20 -17.50 16.77
N ILE A 415 -5.17 -16.89 17.96
CA ILE A 415 -3.94 -16.29 18.48
C ILE A 415 -2.82 -17.31 18.67
N ASP A 416 -3.15 -18.53 19.11
CA ASP A 416 -2.14 -19.59 19.30
C ASP A 416 -1.46 -19.99 17.99
N ASP A 417 -2.16 -19.93 16.86
CA ASP A 417 -1.57 -20.25 15.55
C ASP A 417 -0.61 -19.14 15.09
N ILE A 418 -0.94 -17.87 15.38
CA ILE A 418 -0.05 -16.73 15.12
C ILE A 418 1.22 -16.83 15.97
N ILE A 419 1.06 -17.17 17.26
CA ILE A 419 2.18 -17.35 18.19
C ILE A 419 3.06 -18.53 17.75
N ALA A 420 2.45 -19.68 17.40
CA ALA A 420 3.18 -20.87 16.96
C ALA A 420 3.92 -20.62 15.64
N ASP A 421 3.32 -19.89 14.69
CA ASP A 421 4.02 -19.52 13.45
C ASP A 421 5.17 -18.54 13.70
N PHE A 422 5.03 -17.65 14.68
CA PHE A 422 6.14 -16.81 15.10
C PHE A 422 7.26 -17.63 15.75
N GLU A 423 6.91 -18.49 16.72
CA GLU A 423 7.86 -19.31 17.45
C GLU A 423 8.65 -20.24 16.54
N GLN A 424 7.99 -20.91 15.58
CA GLN A 424 8.70 -21.79 14.65
C GLN A 424 9.68 -21.01 13.77
N SER A 425 9.27 -19.83 13.29
CA SER A 425 10.11 -19.02 12.41
C SER A 425 11.29 -18.43 13.17
N ALA A 426 11.03 -17.88 14.36
CA ALA A 426 12.04 -17.36 15.27
C ALA A 426 13.02 -18.45 15.71
N ALA A 427 12.53 -19.62 16.11
CA ALA A 427 13.38 -20.74 16.48
C ALA A 427 14.27 -21.17 15.31
N ALA A 428 13.73 -21.28 14.09
CA ALA A 428 14.51 -21.66 12.90
C ALA A 428 15.55 -20.61 12.50
N ALA A 429 15.19 -19.32 12.52
CA ALA A 429 16.11 -18.24 12.20
C ALA A 429 17.19 -18.07 13.27
N LEU A 430 16.88 -18.37 14.53
CA LEU A 430 17.79 -18.19 15.66
C LEU A 430 18.56 -19.47 16.05
N LEU A 431 18.11 -20.64 15.58
CA LEU A 431 18.72 -21.98 15.75
C LEU A 431 20.23 -22.03 15.42
N PRO A 432 20.70 -21.44 14.31
CA PRO A 432 22.12 -21.44 13.98
C PRO A 432 22.99 -20.61 14.91
N PHE A 433 22.34 -19.82 15.76
CA PHE A 433 23.00 -18.94 16.69
C PHE A 433 22.83 -19.39 18.15
N LEU A 434 22.14 -20.50 18.40
CA LEU A 434 22.17 -21.19 19.69
C LEU A 434 23.50 -21.92 19.84
N PRO A 435 24.16 -21.88 21.01
CA PRO A 435 25.30 -22.74 21.26
C PRO A 435 24.86 -24.20 21.10
N THR A 436 25.52 -24.95 20.22
CA THR A 436 25.40 -26.41 20.20
C THR A 436 25.73 -26.90 21.62
N SER A 437 24.85 -27.74 22.16
CA SER A 437 24.97 -28.26 23.53
C SER A 437 26.42 -28.62 23.84
N ALA A 438 26.96 -28.00 24.88
CA ALA A 438 28.32 -28.17 25.32
C ALA A 438 28.65 -29.66 25.46
N SER A 439 29.46 -30.17 24.52
CA SER A 439 30.26 -31.36 24.76
C SER A 439 31.17 -31.01 25.93
N SER A 440 30.98 -31.71 27.04
CA SER A 440 31.77 -31.58 28.25
C SER A 440 33.23 -31.96 27.98
N ASN A 441 34.04 -30.97 27.58
CA ASN A 441 35.48 -30.86 27.84
C ASN A 441 35.97 -29.51 27.26
N PRO A 442 36.48 -28.55 28.07
CA PRO A 442 37.00 -27.30 27.55
C PRO A 442 38.41 -27.54 26.99
N THR A 443 38.52 -27.81 25.69
CA THR A 443 39.74 -27.46 24.95
C THR A 443 39.81 -25.93 24.87
N PRO A 444 40.99 -25.29 25.01
CA PRO A 444 41.10 -23.83 24.93
C PRO A 444 40.55 -23.36 23.57
N GLU A 445 39.54 -22.47 23.60
CA GLU A 445 38.95 -21.89 22.40
C GLU A 445 40.04 -21.19 21.60
N LYS A 446 40.28 -21.70 20.39
CA LYS A 446 41.23 -21.11 19.48
C LYS A 446 40.59 -19.86 18.90
N GLN A 447 41.11 -18.69 19.28
CA GLN A 447 40.63 -17.41 18.77
C GLN A 447 40.99 -17.29 17.28
N THR A 448 39.98 -17.08 16.44
CA THR A 448 40.16 -16.96 14.99
C THR A 448 40.18 -15.49 14.58
N ILE A 449 41.13 -15.16 13.70
CA ILE A 449 41.15 -13.89 12.96
C ILE A 449 40.54 -14.15 11.58
N LEU A 450 39.68 -13.24 11.14
CA LEU A 450 39.04 -13.26 9.83
C LEU A 450 39.30 -11.94 9.13
N THR A 451 39.74 -12.00 7.88
CA THR A 451 39.94 -10.82 7.05
C THR A 451 39.01 -10.85 5.85
N LEU A 452 38.12 -9.86 5.74
CA LEU A 452 37.35 -9.61 4.54
C LEU A 452 38.10 -8.62 3.67
N ARG A 453 38.35 -8.94 2.41
CA ARG A 453 39.05 -8.05 1.46
C ARG A 453 38.11 -7.62 0.34
N ILE A 454 38.18 -6.35 -0.06
CA ILE A 454 37.53 -5.87 -1.28
C ILE A 454 38.58 -5.84 -2.39
N PRO A 455 38.56 -6.79 -3.34
CA PRO A 455 39.49 -6.77 -4.45
C PRO A 455 39.15 -5.65 -5.44
N PRO A 456 40.13 -5.14 -6.20
CA PRO A 456 39.87 -4.28 -7.36
C PRO A 456 38.91 -4.96 -8.33
N SER A 457 37.91 -4.21 -8.81
CA SER A 457 36.89 -4.71 -9.74
C SER A 457 36.55 -3.66 -10.79
N PRO A 458 35.85 -4.01 -11.89
CA PRO A 458 35.39 -3.01 -12.85
C PRO A 458 34.52 -1.90 -12.24
N ALA A 459 33.74 -2.23 -11.20
CA ALA A 459 32.90 -1.26 -10.49
C ALA A 459 33.71 -0.39 -9.51
N ILE A 460 34.77 -0.95 -8.92
CA ILE A 460 35.66 -0.27 -7.98
C ILE A 460 37.12 -0.57 -8.37
N PRO A 461 37.69 0.17 -9.34
CA PRO A 461 39.06 -0.09 -9.80
C PRO A 461 40.10 0.17 -8.71
N ASN A 462 39.80 1.08 -7.77
CA ASN A 462 40.64 1.38 -6.62
C ASN A 462 39.81 1.33 -5.32
N PRO A 463 39.74 0.17 -4.64
CA PRO A 463 39.01 0.01 -3.38
C PRO A 463 39.46 0.96 -2.25
N GLY A 464 40.68 1.50 -2.31
CA GLY A 464 41.16 2.50 -1.36
C GLY A 464 40.43 3.85 -1.43
N THR A 465 39.54 4.05 -2.41
CA THR A 465 38.70 5.25 -2.55
C THR A 465 37.34 5.12 -1.85
N LEU A 466 37.08 3.99 -1.19
CA LEU A 466 35.84 3.79 -0.46
C LEU A 466 35.69 4.81 0.68
N PRO A 467 34.46 5.26 0.99
CA PRO A 467 34.23 6.22 2.05
C PRO A 467 34.80 5.71 3.39
N PRO A 468 35.44 6.56 4.23
CA PRO A 468 35.94 6.16 5.54
C PRO A 468 34.85 5.64 6.50
N SER A 469 33.58 5.99 6.25
CA SER A 469 32.42 5.47 6.99
C SER A 469 32.08 4.01 6.64
N THR A 470 32.75 3.43 5.65
CA THR A 470 32.55 2.04 5.23
C THR A 470 33.02 1.09 6.32
N HIS A 471 32.16 0.15 6.71
CA HIS A 471 32.48 -0.84 7.73
C HIS A 471 31.80 -2.17 7.43
N ALA A 472 32.38 -3.25 7.92
CA ALA A 472 31.77 -4.56 7.87
C ALA A 472 31.22 -4.95 9.25
N THR A 473 30.14 -5.72 9.26
CA THR A 473 29.56 -6.31 10.47
C THR A 473 29.55 -7.83 10.36
N LEU A 474 29.89 -8.51 11.45
CA LEU A 474 29.62 -9.93 11.65
C LEU A 474 28.58 -10.07 12.75
N LEU A 475 27.46 -10.72 12.44
CA LEU A 475 26.35 -10.86 13.36
C LEU A 475 26.14 -12.33 13.75
N SER A 476 26.03 -12.57 15.05
CA SER A 476 25.59 -13.81 15.71
C SER A 476 24.54 -13.51 16.79
N LEU A 477 23.95 -14.52 17.47
CA LEU A 477 22.88 -14.30 18.49
C LEU A 477 23.31 -13.36 19.61
N HIS A 478 24.55 -13.51 20.04
CA HIS A 478 25.07 -12.92 21.28
C HIS A 478 26.19 -11.91 21.03
N HIS A 479 26.80 -11.96 19.84
CA HIS A 479 27.95 -11.15 19.50
C HIS A 479 27.72 -10.45 18.17
N SER A 480 27.83 -9.13 18.20
CA SER A 480 28.00 -8.29 17.02
C SER A 480 29.44 -7.81 17.01
N HIS A 481 30.15 -8.09 15.91
CA HIS A 481 31.45 -7.52 15.68
C HIS A 481 31.35 -6.51 14.55
N ARG A 482 32.09 -5.40 14.68
CA ARG A 482 32.15 -4.35 13.68
C ARG A 482 33.62 -4.04 13.40
N ALA A 483 33.98 -4.01 12.13
CA ALA A 483 35.32 -3.66 11.69
C ALA A 483 35.23 -2.50 10.68
N PRO A 484 35.93 -1.37 10.91
CA PRO A 484 36.04 -0.32 9.90
C PRO A 484 36.93 -0.77 8.74
N ILE A 485 36.77 -0.14 7.57
CA ILE A 485 37.66 -0.36 6.45
C ILE A 485 39.09 0.11 6.77
N THR A 486 40.10 -0.70 6.44
CA THR A 486 41.51 -0.35 6.56
C THR A 486 42.01 0.36 5.31
N THR A 487 43.20 0.97 5.38
CA THR A 487 43.90 1.55 4.22
C THR A 487 44.21 0.52 3.11
N SER A 488 44.23 -0.77 3.46
CA SER A 488 44.43 -1.87 2.53
C SER A 488 43.11 -2.41 1.95
N SER A 489 41.99 -1.70 2.15
CA SER A 489 40.66 -2.11 1.71
C SER A 489 40.21 -3.47 2.28
N THR A 490 40.59 -3.73 3.53
CA THR A 490 40.21 -4.92 4.28
C THR A 490 39.41 -4.56 5.52
N PHE A 491 38.71 -5.54 6.08
CA PHE A 491 38.06 -5.50 7.38
C PHE A 491 38.61 -6.66 8.20
N ILE A 492 39.14 -6.37 9.38
CA ILE A 492 39.80 -7.36 10.23
C ILE A 492 38.95 -7.57 11.47
N PHE A 493 38.52 -8.81 11.67
CA PHE A 493 37.78 -9.24 12.85
C PHE A 493 38.68 -10.13 13.71
N THR A 494 38.80 -9.79 14.99
CA THR A 494 39.62 -10.51 15.96
C THR A 494 38.74 -11.10 17.06
N ASN A 495 39.22 -12.16 17.72
CA ASN A 495 38.54 -12.82 18.83
C ASN A 495 37.17 -13.40 18.45
N LEU A 496 37.06 -13.99 17.26
CA LEU A 496 35.84 -14.70 16.87
C LEU A 496 35.78 -16.05 17.59
N SER A 497 34.62 -16.36 18.16
CA SER A 497 34.35 -17.62 18.85
C SER A 497 34.46 -18.79 17.87
N SER A 498 35.18 -19.84 18.26
CA SER A 498 35.16 -21.14 17.58
C SER A 498 33.77 -21.76 17.67
N SER A 499 33.38 -22.59 16.69
CA SER A 499 32.06 -23.22 16.62
C SER A 499 30.88 -22.23 16.49
N SER A 500 31.06 -21.16 15.72
CA SER A 500 30.04 -20.13 15.53
C SER A 500 29.80 -19.84 14.04
N SER A 501 28.56 -19.51 13.71
CA SER A 501 28.20 -19.02 12.39
C SER A 501 27.85 -17.54 12.46
N TYR A 502 28.34 -16.78 11.49
CA TYR A 502 28.16 -15.34 11.39
C TYR A 502 27.56 -14.99 10.03
N LEU A 503 26.66 -14.00 10.01
CA LEU A 503 26.35 -13.29 8.78
C LEU A 503 27.26 -12.08 8.65
N ALA A 504 27.99 -11.99 7.55
CA ALA A 504 28.85 -10.86 7.21
C ALA A 504 28.18 -9.93 6.20
N ASP A 505 28.21 -8.63 6.50
CA ASP A 505 27.69 -7.60 5.61
C ASP A 505 28.64 -6.39 5.57
N ILE A 506 28.67 -5.68 4.43
CA ILE A 506 29.47 -4.46 4.25
C ILE A 506 28.54 -3.27 4.04
N HIS A 507 28.58 -2.36 5.01
CA HIS A 507 27.84 -1.13 5.02
C HIS A 507 28.68 -0.02 4.38
N CYS A 508 28.37 0.30 3.13
CA CYS A 508 29.01 1.36 2.37
C CYS A 508 27.96 2.34 1.80
N PRO A 509 28.17 3.66 1.86
CA PRO A 509 27.24 4.63 1.27
C PRO A 509 27.16 4.56 -0.27
N THR A 510 28.26 4.18 -0.93
CA THR A 510 28.40 4.34 -2.39
C THR A 510 28.24 3.04 -3.16
N TYR A 511 28.52 1.88 -2.55
CA TYR A 511 28.51 0.58 -3.22
C TYR A 511 27.77 -0.49 -2.40
N ALA A 512 27.23 -1.48 -3.10
CA ALA A 512 26.63 -2.68 -2.52
C ALA A 512 27.59 -3.86 -2.71
N PHE A 513 27.63 -4.74 -1.70
CA PHE A 513 28.49 -5.91 -1.65
C PHE A 513 27.64 -7.14 -1.38
N ALA A 514 28.13 -8.30 -1.81
CA ALA A 514 27.43 -9.54 -1.58
C ALA A 514 27.48 -9.92 -0.09
N PRO A 515 26.35 -10.26 0.55
CA PRO A 515 26.35 -10.73 1.92
C PRO A 515 26.92 -12.15 1.96
N LEU A 516 27.62 -12.46 3.05
CA LEU A 516 28.29 -13.75 3.21
C LEU A 516 27.80 -14.45 4.46
N ARG A 517 27.63 -15.77 4.37
CA ARG A 517 27.58 -16.64 5.54
C ARG A 517 28.99 -17.14 5.85
N ILE A 518 29.40 -17.08 7.10
CA ILE A 518 30.72 -17.53 7.56
C ILE A 518 30.53 -18.51 8.71
N ASP A 519 30.99 -19.75 8.53
CA ASP A 519 31.05 -20.75 9.58
C ASP A 519 32.49 -20.90 10.07
N ILE A 520 32.72 -20.83 11.39
CA ILE A 520 34.01 -21.11 12.01
C ILE A 520 33.91 -22.45 12.74
N SER A 521 34.71 -23.42 12.31
CA SER A 521 34.75 -24.75 12.92
C SER A 521 35.40 -24.74 14.32
N PRO A 522 35.25 -25.82 15.11
CA PRO A 522 35.88 -25.92 16.44
C PRO A 522 37.42 -25.81 16.41
N ASP A 523 38.06 -26.20 15.31
CA ASP A 523 39.52 -26.11 15.10
C ASP A 523 39.98 -24.76 14.51
N GLY A 524 39.03 -23.84 14.29
CA GLY A 524 39.27 -22.46 13.86
C GLY A 524 39.34 -22.27 12.34
N GLN A 525 38.98 -23.28 11.54
CA GLN A 525 38.90 -23.15 10.10
C GLN A 525 37.66 -22.35 9.69
N VAL A 526 37.85 -21.46 8.73
CA VAL A 526 36.78 -20.61 8.20
C VAL A 526 36.28 -21.18 6.89
N ALA A 527 34.96 -21.36 6.79
CA ALA A 527 34.27 -21.63 5.55
C ALA A 527 33.29 -20.49 5.27
N ALA A 528 33.22 -20.04 4.02
CA ALA A 528 32.39 -18.91 3.63
C ALA A 528 31.56 -19.24 2.38
N TRP A 529 30.37 -18.65 2.32
CA TRP A 529 29.47 -18.76 1.19
C TRP A 529 28.82 -17.42 0.90
N GLU A 530 28.69 -17.09 -0.37
CA GLU A 530 27.89 -15.96 -0.83
C GLU A 530 26.43 -16.35 -0.77
N THR A 531 25.65 -15.55 -0.03
CA THR A 531 24.23 -15.80 0.20
C THR A 531 23.41 -14.60 -0.27
N PHE A 532 22.08 -14.71 -0.16
CA PHE A 532 21.16 -13.60 -0.37
C PHE A 532 20.50 -13.25 0.96
N ARG A 533 20.19 -11.97 1.16
CA ARG A 533 19.36 -11.54 2.29
C ARG A 533 18.00 -12.23 2.15
N GLY A 534 17.58 -12.98 3.16
CA GLY A 534 16.32 -13.74 3.15
C GLY A 534 16.42 -15.20 2.69
N ASN A 535 17.61 -15.70 2.32
CA ASN A 535 17.79 -17.15 2.15
C ASN A 535 17.55 -17.88 3.49
N ASP A 536 16.92 -19.07 3.40
CA ASP A 536 16.91 -20.04 4.50
C ASP A 536 18.34 -20.29 4.97
N TRP A 537 18.57 -20.31 6.28
CA TRP A 537 19.89 -20.58 6.84
C TRP A 537 20.47 -21.90 6.32
N SER A 538 19.64 -22.92 6.08
CA SER A 538 20.11 -24.20 5.53
C SER A 538 20.74 -24.05 4.12
N ASN A 539 20.31 -23.04 3.37
CA ASN A 539 20.84 -22.70 2.06
C ASN A 539 22.08 -21.82 2.21
N LYS A 540 23.24 -22.46 2.27
CA LYS A 540 24.52 -21.75 2.43
C LYS A 540 24.84 -20.81 1.26
N GLY A 541 24.29 -21.07 0.07
CA GLY A 541 24.62 -20.32 -1.15
C GLY A 541 25.87 -20.84 -1.87
N GLU A 542 26.50 -19.99 -2.68
CA GLU A 542 27.68 -20.38 -3.47
C GLU A 542 28.95 -20.30 -2.61
N SER A 543 29.75 -21.37 -2.58
CA SER A 543 30.98 -21.39 -1.77
C SER A 543 31.95 -20.31 -2.23
N VAL A 544 32.48 -19.55 -1.27
CA VAL A 544 33.53 -18.56 -1.51
C VAL A 544 34.86 -19.16 -1.06
N PRO A 545 35.92 -19.12 -1.89
CA PRO A 545 37.24 -19.58 -1.49
C PRO A 545 37.76 -18.78 -0.29
N VAL A 546 38.26 -19.50 0.72
CA VAL A 546 38.93 -18.92 1.89
C VAL A 546 40.39 -19.36 1.85
N SER A 547 41.32 -18.40 1.98
CA SER A 547 42.75 -18.68 2.01
C SER A 547 43.20 -19.25 3.36
N GLU A 548 44.40 -19.82 3.41
CA GLU A 548 44.96 -20.45 4.62
C GLU A 548 45.11 -19.48 5.81
N ASP A 549 45.22 -18.17 5.55
CA ASP A 549 45.24 -17.10 6.55
C ASP A 549 43.84 -16.59 6.92
N ASN A 550 42.77 -17.31 6.56
CA ASN A 550 41.37 -16.93 6.76
C ASN A 550 41.01 -15.58 6.12
N THR A 551 41.62 -15.27 4.98
CA THR A 551 41.24 -14.12 4.14
C THR A 551 40.24 -14.57 3.08
N LEU A 552 39.23 -13.75 2.81
CA LEU A 552 38.29 -14.00 1.73
C LEU A 552 37.89 -12.72 1.01
N ASP A 553 37.66 -12.84 -0.30
CA ASP A 553 37.30 -11.72 -1.16
C ASP A 553 35.79 -11.51 -1.20
N VAL A 554 35.35 -10.28 -0.93
CA VAL A 554 33.94 -9.90 -0.97
C VAL A 554 33.61 -9.35 -2.35
N ARG A 555 32.60 -9.94 -2.99
CA ARG A 555 32.15 -9.52 -4.31
C ARG A 555 31.43 -8.18 -4.25
N VAL A 556 31.84 -7.26 -5.12
CA VAL A 556 31.14 -5.99 -5.35
C VAL A 556 29.95 -6.24 -6.26
N LEU A 557 28.74 -5.87 -5.82
CA LEU A 557 27.54 -5.98 -6.63
C LEU A 557 27.45 -4.79 -7.60
N GLY A 558 27.68 -3.57 -7.11
CA GLY A 558 27.70 -2.35 -7.93
C GLY A 558 27.52 -1.08 -7.11
N SER A 559 27.39 0.08 -7.77
CA SER A 559 27.09 1.35 -7.09
C SER A 559 25.65 1.38 -6.58
N LYS A 560 25.41 1.91 -5.37
CA LYS A 560 24.08 1.96 -4.72
C LYS A 560 23.03 2.82 -5.45
N GLY A 561 23.38 3.51 -6.54
CA GLY A 561 22.42 4.16 -7.44
C GLY A 561 21.83 3.25 -8.53
N TYR A 562 22.30 2.01 -8.66
CA TYR A 562 22.03 1.16 -9.84
C TYR A 562 21.48 -0.24 -9.55
N PHE A 563 21.31 -0.63 -8.28
CA PHE A 563 20.83 -1.98 -7.92
C PHE A 563 19.39 -1.95 -7.41
N MET A 564 18.45 -2.20 -8.34
CA MET A 564 17.30 -3.05 -8.06
C MET A 564 17.77 -4.49 -8.31
N GLU A 565 17.60 -5.40 -7.34
CA GLU A 565 17.85 -6.82 -7.56
C GLU A 565 17.07 -7.31 -8.79
N ARG A 566 17.79 -7.59 -9.88
CA ARG A 566 17.34 -8.47 -10.95
C ARG A 566 18.34 -9.59 -11.08
N SER A 567 17.97 -10.74 -10.55
CA SER A 567 18.61 -12.00 -10.89
C SER A 567 18.50 -12.22 -12.41
N LYS A 568 19.66 -12.25 -13.08
CA LYS A 568 19.90 -12.72 -14.46
C LYS A 568 18.87 -12.25 -15.51
N PHE A 569 19.03 -11.03 -16.01
CA PHE A 569 18.41 -10.63 -17.28
C PHE A 569 19.03 -11.45 -18.43
N SER A 570 18.27 -12.40 -18.96
CA SER A 570 18.61 -13.08 -20.23
C SER A 570 17.88 -12.34 -21.35
N VAL A 571 18.59 -11.91 -22.39
CA VAL A 571 17.96 -11.28 -23.57
C VAL A 571 16.91 -12.22 -24.21
N LEU A 572 17.08 -13.54 -24.06
CA LEU A 572 16.11 -14.55 -24.49
C LEU A 572 14.82 -14.59 -23.66
N SER A 573 14.79 -14.04 -22.43
CA SER A 573 13.55 -14.01 -21.62
C SER A 573 12.56 -12.96 -22.09
N ILE A 574 13.02 -11.93 -22.82
CA ILE A 574 12.16 -10.92 -23.45
C ILE A 574 11.26 -11.56 -24.50
N LEU A 575 11.82 -12.51 -25.28
CA LEU A 575 11.10 -13.25 -26.31
C LEU A 575 10.08 -14.25 -25.75
N LYS A 576 10.18 -14.61 -24.47
CA LYS A 576 9.21 -15.49 -23.79
C LYS A 576 7.99 -14.74 -23.27
N ASN A 577 8.02 -13.41 -23.24
CA ASN A 577 6.85 -12.61 -22.86
C ASN A 577 5.94 -12.41 -24.09
N PRO A 578 4.75 -13.04 -24.12
CA PRO A 578 3.88 -12.99 -25.28
C PRO A 578 3.44 -11.56 -25.63
N MET A 579 3.36 -10.64 -24.67
CA MET A 579 2.99 -9.24 -24.92
C MET A 579 4.13 -8.44 -25.58
N ILE A 580 5.38 -8.73 -25.24
CA ILE A 580 6.54 -8.07 -25.87
C ILE A 580 6.74 -8.62 -27.29
N LEU A 581 6.57 -9.93 -27.47
CA LEU A 581 6.58 -10.55 -28.79
C LEU A 581 5.47 -9.97 -29.68
N LEU A 582 4.26 -9.79 -29.14
CA LEU A 582 3.15 -9.15 -29.83
C LEU A 582 3.47 -7.69 -30.19
N GLY A 583 4.14 -6.96 -29.29
CA GLY A 583 4.59 -5.58 -29.54
C GLY A 583 5.65 -5.48 -30.65
N LEU A 584 6.61 -6.40 -30.69
CA LEU A 584 7.64 -6.45 -31.74
C LEU A 584 7.04 -6.86 -33.10
N VAL A 585 6.13 -7.83 -33.11
CA VAL A 585 5.37 -8.21 -34.32
C VAL A 585 4.51 -7.04 -34.80
N SER A 586 3.86 -6.32 -33.88
CA SER A 586 3.08 -5.11 -34.19
C SER A 586 3.96 -4.01 -34.78
N MET A 587 5.15 -3.73 -34.20
CA MET A 587 6.12 -2.81 -34.80
C MET A 587 6.58 -3.24 -36.20
N GLY A 588 6.83 -4.54 -36.40
CA GLY A 588 7.17 -5.08 -37.72
C GLY A 588 6.06 -4.86 -38.74
N ILE A 589 4.79 -5.01 -38.34
CA ILE A 589 3.63 -4.83 -39.22
C ILE A 589 3.35 -3.35 -39.50
N PHE A 590 3.36 -2.48 -38.48
CA PHE A 590 2.95 -1.08 -38.61
C PHE A 590 4.07 -0.12 -38.99
N ILE A 591 5.34 -0.49 -38.77
CA ILE A 591 6.49 0.37 -39.07
C ILE A 591 7.42 -0.31 -40.09
N GLY A 592 7.73 -1.58 -39.89
CA GLY A 592 8.63 -2.33 -40.77
C GLY A 592 8.06 -2.59 -42.17
N MET A 593 6.79 -3.00 -42.24
CA MET A 593 6.14 -3.34 -43.51
C MET A 593 5.95 -2.12 -44.42
N PRO A 594 5.49 -0.95 -43.93
CA PRO A 594 5.43 0.26 -44.75
C PRO A 594 6.81 0.69 -45.25
N TYR A 595 7.83 0.63 -44.39
CA TYR A 595 9.21 0.96 -44.78
C TYR A 595 9.76 0.00 -45.85
N LEU A 596 9.46 -1.29 -45.77
CA LEU A 596 9.84 -2.27 -46.79
C LEU A 596 9.13 -2.02 -48.12
N VAL A 597 7.82 -1.72 -48.08
CA VAL A 597 7.02 -1.43 -49.28
C VAL A 597 7.47 -0.13 -49.95
N ASP A 598 7.85 0.88 -49.17
CA ASP A 598 8.34 2.16 -49.71
C ASP A 598 9.75 2.06 -50.30
N ASN A 599 10.53 1.05 -49.92
CA ASN A 599 11.87 0.79 -50.45
C ASN A 599 11.95 -0.42 -51.40
N MET A 600 10.82 -1.03 -51.76
CA MET A 600 10.75 -2.06 -52.79
C MET A 600 10.98 -1.45 -54.18
N ASP A 601 11.68 -2.19 -55.04
CA ASP A 601 11.76 -1.80 -56.45
C ASP A 601 10.36 -1.84 -57.10
N PRO A 602 10.13 -1.09 -58.19
CA PRO A 602 8.80 -0.94 -58.78
C PRO A 602 8.17 -2.25 -59.27
N GLU A 603 8.98 -3.22 -59.73
CA GLU A 603 8.48 -4.50 -60.23
C GLU A 603 8.02 -5.40 -59.08
N MET A 604 8.82 -5.50 -58.01
CA MET A 604 8.44 -6.20 -56.78
C MET A 604 7.22 -5.58 -56.09
N ARG A 605 7.11 -4.26 -56.09
CA ARG A 605 5.96 -3.56 -55.49
C ARG A 605 4.67 -3.87 -56.24
N ALA A 606 4.73 -3.89 -57.58
CA ALA A 606 3.59 -4.27 -58.41
C ALA A 606 3.16 -5.73 -58.16
N GLU A 607 4.12 -6.66 -58.05
CA GLU A 607 3.82 -8.07 -57.74
C GLU A 607 3.27 -8.25 -56.33
N TRP A 608 3.77 -7.50 -55.34
CA TRP A 608 3.27 -7.51 -53.97
C TRP A 608 1.84 -6.97 -53.88
N GLU A 609 1.52 -5.86 -54.56
CA GLU A 609 0.17 -5.29 -54.63
C GLU A 609 -0.84 -6.22 -55.33
N GLU A 610 -0.39 -6.95 -56.35
CA GLU A 610 -1.23 -7.94 -57.03
C GLU A 610 -1.53 -9.15 -56.13
N ARG A 611 -0.55 -9.62 -55.35
CA ARG A 611 -0.74 -10.68 -54.34
C ARG A 611 -1.63 -10.26 -53.17
N GLN A 612 -1.69 -8.97 -52.83
CA GLN A 612 -2.60 -8.48 -51.78
C GLN A 612 -4.07 -8.50 -52.22
N LYS A 613 -4.37 -8.40 -53.52
CA LYS A 613 -5.75 -8.46 -54.04
C LYS A 613 -6.41 -9.83 -53.85
N SER A 614 -5.63 -10.91 -53.72
CA SER A 614 -6.11 -12.27 -53.51
C SER A 614 -5.99 -12.74 -52.05
N ASN A 615 -5.53 -11.88 -51.13
CA ASN A 615 -5.26 -12.25 -49.75
C ASN A 615 -6.54 -12.18 -48.88
N PRO A 616 -7.03 -13.32 -48.32
CA PRO A 616 -8.30 -13.36 -47.58
C PRO A 616 -8.31 -12.50 -46.30
N MET A 617 -7.14 -12.12 -45.78
CA MET A 617 -7.01 -11.20 -44.62
C MET A 617 -7.44 -9.75 -44.94
N ASN A 618 -7.40 -9.31 -46.21
CA ASN A 618 -7.81 -7.95 -46.58
C ASN A 618 -9.32 -7.73 -46.46
N ASN A 619 -10.13 -8.78 -46.60
CA ASN A 619 -11.57 -8.72 -46.34
C ASN A 619 -11.90 -8.53 -44.85
N ILE A 620 -11.01 -8.96 -43.95
CA ILE A 620 -11.18 -8.80 -42.50
C ILE A 620 -10.74 -7.40 -42.04
N MET A 621 -9.68 -6.83 -42.63
CA MET A 621 -9.19 -5.49 -42.29
C MET A 621 -10.02 -4.35 -42.90
N GLY A 622 -10.70 -4.56 -44.04
CA GLY A 622 -11.60 -3.58 -44.64
C GLY A 622 -12.79 -3.17 -43.75
N ALA A 623 -13.25 -4.06 -42.88
CA ALA A 623 -14.34 -3.80 -41.94
C ALA A 623 -13.96 -2.83 -40.80
N ALA A 624 -12.68 -2.63 -40.52
CA ALA A 624 -12.19 -1.79 -39.42
C ALA A 624 -11.92 -0.33 -39.81
N THR A 625 -11.94 0.02 -41.10
CA THR A 625 -11.59 1.36 -41.60
C THR A 625 -12.74 2.11 -42.28
N GLY A 626 -13.97 1.58 -42.24
CA GLY A 626 -15.17 2.34 -42.59
C GLY A 626 -15.33 2.71 -44.07
N GLN A 627 -14.81 1.92 -45.00
CA GLN A 627 -15.17 2.07 -46.42
C GLN A 627 -16.42 1.25 -46.77
N PRO A 628 -17.37 1.80 -47.57
CA PRO A 628 -18.60 1.10 -47.92
C PRO A 628 -18.37 0.11 -49.08
N GLY A 629 -18.33 -1.19 -48.78
CA GLY A 629 -18.28 -2.21 -49.83
C GLY A 629 -18.34 -3.66 -49.32
N ALA A 630 -19.47 -4.33 -49.64
CA ALA A 630 -19.71 -5.77 -49.62
C ALA A 630 -19.56 -6.53 -48.29
N ALA A 631 -20.49 -6.29 -47.37
CA ALA A 631 -20.83 -7.25 -46.32
C ALA A 631 -21.58 -8.46 -46.93
N GLY A 632 -20.99 -9.66 -46.82
CA GLY A 632 -21.62 -10.91 -47.24
C GLY A 632 -21.04 -12.12 -46.51
N SER A 633 -21.74 -12.57 -45.46
CA SER A 633 -21.66 -13.88 -44.81
C SER A 633 -20.31 -14.32 -44.17
N PHE A 634 -19.96 -13.73 -43.02
CA PHE A 634 -19.08 -14.41 -42.05
C PHE A 634 -19.86 -14.72 -40.77
N ASP A 635 -20.14 -16.00 -40.52
CA ASP A 635 -20.83 -16.45 -39.32
C ASP A 635 -19.82 -16.74 -38.20
N MET A 636 -19.62 -15.73 -37.35
CA MET A 636 -18.71 -15.76 -36.20
C MET A 636 -19.10 -16.82 -35.14
N ALA A 637 -20.39 -17.18 -35.06
CA ALA A 637 -20.87 -18.15 -34.08
C ALA A 637 -20.45 -19.58 -34.43
N ALA A 638 -20.41 -19.93 -35.71
CA ALA A 638 -19.95 -21.23 -36.19
C ALA A 638 -18.43 -21.44 -35.98
N PHE A 639 -17.64 -20.37 -36.07
CA PHE A 639 -16.18 -20.42 -35.86
C PHE A 639 -15.82 -20.65 -34.38
N LEU A 640 -16.50 -19.96 -33.46
CA LEU A 640 -16.25 -20.11 -32.02
C LEU A 640 -16.77 -21.43 -31.44
N ALA A 641 -17.71 -22.10 -32.13
CA ALA A 641 -18.30 -23.37 -31.68
C ALA A 641 -17.50 -24.62 -32.08
N GLY A 642 -16.39 -24.50 -32.82
CA GLY A 642 -15.43 -25.60 -33.05
C GLY A 642 -15.93 -26.81 -33.86
N SER A 643 -17.03 -26.67 -34.61
CA SER A 643 -17.55 -27.76 -35.44
C SER A 643 -16.93 -27.77 -36.84
N ALA A 644 -15.96 -28.64 -37.07
CA ALA A 644 -15.41 -28.92 -38.39
C ALA A 644 -16.43 -29.72 -39.23
N LYS A 645 -16.89 -29.17 -40.36
CA LYS A 645 -17.51 -29.99 -41.42
C LYS A 645 -16.45 -30.37 -42.45
N LYS A 646 -16.30 -31.69 -42.63
CA LYS A 646 -15.64 -32.33 -43.77
C LYS A 646 -16.41 -32.00 -45.04
N ASP A 647 -15.71 -31.51 -46.05
CA ASP A 647 -16.17 -31.61 -47.43
C ASP A 647 -15.90 -33.03 -47.94
N SER A 648 -16.93 -33.67 -48.47
CA SER A 648 -16.79 -34.77 -49.42
C SER A 648 -17.77 -34.56 -50.55
N SER A 649 -17.19 -34.35 -51.73
CA SER A 649 -17.79 -34.28 -53.05
C SER A 649 -18.49 -35.57 -53.49
N ALA A 650 -19.43 -35.39 -54.42
CA ALA A 650 -19.86 -36.28 -55.51
C ALA A 650 -21.05 -37.26 -55.30
N GLU A 651 -22.04 -37.01 -56.16
CA GLU A 651 -22.89 -37.96 -56.92
C GLU A 651 -24.03 -38.77 -56.25
N GLY A 652 -25.24 -38.61 -56.80
CA GLY A 652 -26.14 -39.75 -57.08
C GLY A 652 -27.57 -39.75 -56.50
N SER A 653 -28.50 -39.00 -57.12
CA SER A 653 -29.89 -39.42 -57.48
C SER A 653 -30.93 -39.88 -56.42
N PRO A 654 -32.25 -39.81 -56.74
CA PRO A 654 -33.29 -39.39 -55.77
C PRO A 654 -34.28 -40.50 -55.32
N GLY A 655 -35.04 -40.24 -54.25
CA GLY A 655 -36.27 -40.98 -53.94
C GLY A 655 -36.97 -40.55 -52.63
N PRO A 656 -38.32 -40.68 -52.52
CA PRO A 656 -39.18 -39.71 -51.81
C PRO A 656 -40.02 -40.30 -50.65
N ALA A 657 -40.91 -39.44 -50.08
CA ALA A 657 -42.09 -39.74 -49.24
C ALA A 657 -41.83 -40.08 -47.75
N ALA A 658 -42.69 -39.83 -46.75
CA ALA A 658 -44.00 -39.18 -46.64
C ALA A 658 -44.33 -38.96 -45.14
N GLU A 659 -45.13 -37.93 -44.86
CA GLU A 659 -46.25 -37.80 -43.90
C GLU A 659 -46.35 -38.56 -42.55
N LYS A 660 -46.95 -37.81 -41.58
CA LYS A 660 -47.81 -38.22 -40.43
C LYS A 660 -47.09 -38.76 -39.17
N ASN A 661 -47.52 -38.54 -37.93
CA ASN A 661 -48.75 -37.96 -37.35
C ASN A 661 -48.55 -37.75 -35.82
N THR A 662 -49.39 -36.88 -35.23
CA THR A 662 -49.98 -36.93 -33.85
C THR A 662 -49.07 -36.88 -32.62
N GLY A 663 -49.39 -36.17 -31.53
CA GLY A 663 -50.68 -35.62 -31.11
C GLY A 663 -50.56 -34.86 -29.78
N GLU A 664 -51.64 -34.16 -29.47
CA GLU A 664 -51.87 -33.24 -28.36
C GLU A 664 -51.82 -33.87 -26.95
N GLY A 665 -51.60 -33.04 -25.93
CA GLY A 665 -52.53 -33.04 -24.79
C GLY A 665 -51.98 -32.84 -23.36
N LYS A 666 -52.34 -31.68 -22.80
CA LYS A 666 -52.65 -31.37 -21.37
C LYS A 666 -51.49 -31.01 -20.43
N ARG A 667 -51.40 -29.75 -19.95
CA ARG A 667 -52.14 -29.10 -18.83
C ARG A 667 -51.87 -29.75 -17.45
N LYS A 668 -51.19 -29.04 -16.55
CA LYS A 668 -51.82 -28.21 -15.49
C LYS A 668 -50.78 -27.54 -14.57
N LYS A 669 -51.04 -26.26 -14.32
CA LYS A 669 -50.59 -25.50 -13.16
C LYS A 669 -51.27 -26.02 -11.88
N ARG A 670 -50.54 -26.02 -10.77
CA ARG A 670 -50.86 -25.18 -9.61
C ARG A 670 -49.58 -24.81 -8.89
#